data_AF-A0A956AYM7-F1
#
_entry.id   AF-A0A956AYM7-F1
#
_cell.length_a   1.000
_cell.length_b   1.000
_cell.length_c   1.000
_cell.angle_alpha   90.00
_cell.angle_beta   90.00
_cell.angle_gamma   90.00
#
_symmetry.space_group_name_H-M   'P 1'
#
loop_
_entity.id
_entity.type
_entity.pdbx_description
1 polymer ?
#
loop_
_entity_poly.entity_id
_entity_poly.type
_entity_poly.pdbx_seq_one_letter_code
_entity_poly.pdbx_strand_id
1 'polypeptide(L)'
;MKRWTVFTAGALALAACAEPEDPAAGGLAVEVELHGPAIVFEPLELPLPEVPFPNDLTLRVVDDTRTGKAWNLSTEKASEHRRELFKRANRTDGFGPFAPIFVPFDGPLDLATVTDDSVLVINIQPGSARLGERVPLDLGRGHYPTDMEVGAFFGQDPQAANFDLLFGAANWLDPVSPGGDPQRLLHYEVESDTLILRPIVPLEQGAEHAVLITRDVQGWRMTDDGPTEAPVRSPFPYKAHAAQSEAVRRALEVAGLEPSQLAFGWTYTTADVVTPALNLRKGLYGQGPVAFLNDARRPGLLSVRDTGITHDANGDQFPEDPQDHRFILQAEFVSQIFEIVAGVQGDDNFKLSFPHVDYVVFGSVESPDVRTGYNKSLGIDLFTGAGDVVPNEVPFVAAIPKATETHKPPFPVMFYFHGTGTSRMEALAISDAMARQGIAVVAFDQVGHGPLIPDIPTLLAENPEQAGLARALPPLLANLLVPDRAREFRGLELEEALAKFEEIGFFRELAVVGRSEDVDGDGYKAIAEGFYAADPFRQCATFFQDLVDFMALVKVIRGFDPDAVPPAVPNPAQASDDALLANLMAGDFNADGVLDLGGPVVPFSAAGTSLGGFHALLGAALEPEVTTVTPIVAGGGF
;
A
#
# COMPACT_ATOMS: atom_id res chain seq x y z
N MET A 1 67.63 42.86 19.23
CA MET A 1 67.19 41.56 18.69
C MET A 1 66.26 40.88 19.70
N LYS A 2 65.01 40.60 19.27
CA LYS A 2 64.03 39.57 19.73
C LYS A 2 63.95 39.30 21.26
N ARG A 3 63.05 39.94 22.01
CA ARG A 3 61.61 39.62 22.30
C ARG A 3 61.34 38.28 22.98
N TRP A 4 61.08 38.35 24.29
CA TRP A 4 60.17 37.53 25.11
C TRP A 4 59.63 38.44 26.21
N THR A 5 58.32 38.76 26.27
CA THR A 5 57.55 38.93 27.53
C THR A 5 56.04 39.02 27.26
N VAL A 6 55.37 37.97 27.70
CA VAL A 6 54.08 37.81 28.39
C VAL A 6 53.30 39.04 28.95
N PHE A 7 51.94 38.93 28.85
CA PHE A 7 50.81 39.40 29.69
C PHE A 7 50.06 40.78 29.53
N THR A 8 48.75 40.61 29.21
CA THR A 8 47.48 41.25 29.71
C THR A 8 46.93 42.62 29.25
N ALA A 9 45.62 42.55 28.92
CA ALA A 9 44.48 43.42 29.24
C ALA A 9 44.25 44.76 28.50
N GLY A 10 43.00 44.95 28.03
CA GLY A 10 42.38 46.29 27.97
C GLY A 10 41.61 46.69 26.69
N ALA A 11 40.39 46.15 26.54
CA ALA A 11 39.11 46.76 26.14
C ALA A 11 38.97 48.02 25.23
N LEU A 12 37.83 47.99 24.50
CA LEU A 12 37.02 49.06 23.84
C LEU A 12 37.47 49.66 22.49
N ALA A 13 36.75 49.29 21.41
CA ALA A 13 35.66 50.09 20.83
C ALA A 13 35.24 49.52 19.45
N LEU A 14 34.21 48.67 19.44
CA LEU A 14 33.44 48.31 18.25
C LEU A 14 32.23 49.23 18.20
N ALA A 15 32.22 50.18 17.28
CA ALA A 15 31.03 50.92 16.90
C ALA A 15 31.03 51.13 15.38
N ALA A 16 29.85 50.98 14.79
CA ALA A 16 29.47 51.21 13.40
C ALA A 16 29.79 50.09 12.40
N CYS A 17 28.81 49.19 12.24
CA CYS A 17 28.13 48.90 10.97
C CYS A 17 26.78 48.25 11.31
N ALA A 18 25.79 49.08 11.66
CA ALA A 18 24.39 48.68 11.61
C ALA A 18 23.88 49.07 10.23
N GLU A 19 23.59 48.08 9.39
CA GLU A 19 22.76 48.27 8.20
C GLU A 19 21.31 48.55 8.65
N PRO A 20 20.55 49.37 7.93
CA PRO A 20 19.18 49.67 8.30
C PRO A 20 18.32 48.42 8.12
N GLU A 21 17.60 48.06 9.18
CA GLU A 21 16.61 46.99 9.22
C GLU A 21 15.64 47.11 8.05
N ASP A 22 15.48 46.03 7.30
CA ASP A 22 14.44 45.88 6.28
C ASP A 22 13.06 45.96 6.96
N PRO A 23 12.20 46.93 6.61
CA PRO A 23 10.89 47.09 7.23
C PRO A 23 9.96 45.87 7.04
N ALA A 24 10.29 44.93 6.15
CA ALA A 24 9.56 43.68 6.00
C ALA A 24 9.65 42.76 7.25
N ALA A 25 10.69 42.92 8.08
CA ALA A 25 10.85 42.18 9.34
C ALA A 25 10.10 42.83 10.53
N GLY A 26 9.66 44.08 10.38
CA GLY A 26 9.10 44.89 11.49
C GLY A 26 7.64 44.61 11.86
N GLY A 27 6.90 43.84 11.05
CA GLY A 27 5.46 43.58 11.26
C GLY A 27 5.11 42.48 12.27
N LEU A 28 6.10 41.81 12.87
CA LEU A 28 5.89 40.63 13.73
C LEU A 28 6.47 40.79 15.16
N ALA A 29 6.94 41.98 15.54
CA ALA A 29 7.49 42.22 16.88
C ALA A 29 6.38 42.30 17.95
N VAL A 30 6.61 41.71 19.13
CA VAL A 30 5.65 41.63 20.25
C VAL A 30 5.99 42.65 21.35
N GLU A 31 4.99 43.37 21.88
CA GLU A 31 5.07 44.09 23.17
C GLU A 31 5.02 43.09 24.36
N VAL A 32 5.64 43.45 25.48
CA VAL A 32 5.77 42.58 26.67
C VAL A 32 4.40 42.39 27.34
N GLU A 33 3.82 41.19 27.21
CA GLU A 33 2.54 40.80 27.79
C GLU A 33 2.70 39.59 28.74
N LEU A 34 1.66 39.33 29.54
CA LEU A 34 1.54 38.07 30.28
C LEU A 34 1.47 36.89 29.28
N HIS A 35 2.26 35.84 29.52
CA HIS A 35 2.42 34.73 28.58
C HIS A 35 1.93 33.40 29.15
N GLY A 36 1.09 32.68 28.39
CA GLY A 36 0.80 31.25 28.57
C GLY A 36 1.92 30.39 27.98
N PRO A 37 1.74 29.06 27.86
CA PRO A 37 2.76 28.14 27.34
C PRO A 37 3.40 28.57 26.01
N ALA A 38 4.70 28.39 25.87
CA ALA A 38 5.40 28.54 24.59
C ALA A 38 5.37 27.25 23.79
N ILE A 39 5.31 27.39 22.48
CA ILE A 39 5.63 26.29 21.57
C ILE A 39 7.12 25.93 21.74
N VAL A 40 7.42 24.63 21.81
CA VAL A 40 8.79 24.12 21.90
C VAL A 40 9.45 24.18 20.51
N PHE A 41 10.70 24.63 20.46
CA PHE A 41 11.47 24.74 19.22
C PHE A 41 12.97 24.48 19.44
N GLU A 42 13.35 23.22 19.34
CA GLU A 42 14.71 22.72 19.54
C GLU A 42 15.20 21.97 18.27
N PRO A 43 15.61 22.71 17.21
CA PRO A 43 15.94 22.13 15.90
C PRO A 43 17.25 21.33 15.87
N LEU A 44 18.05 21.40 16.94
CA LEU A 44 19.33 20.70 17.07
C LEU A 44 19.28 19.53 18.05
N GLU A 45 18.11 19.23 18.61
CA GLU A 45 17.93 18.09 19.50
C GLU A 45 18.24 16.77 18.77
N LEU A 46 18.79 15.81 19.51
CA LEU A 46 19.19 14.50 18.97
C LEU A 46 18.40 13.38 19.64
N PRO A 47 17.94 12.37 18.90
CA PRO A 47 18.33 12.05 17.53
C PRO A 47 17.39 12.63 16.44
N LEU A 48 16.34 13.35 16.82
CA LEU A 48 15.42 14.07 15.94
C LEU A 48 15.11 15.44 16.58
N PRO A 49 14.88 16.49 15.77
CA PRO A 49 14.54 17.81 16.28
C PRO A 49 13.17 17.81 16.97
N GLU A 50 13.04 18.62 18.02
CA GLU A 50 11.77 18.84 18.73
C GLU A 50 11.21 20.22 18.36
N VAL A 51 10.49 20.27 17.25
CA VAL A 51 9.85 21.46 16.69
C VAL A 51 8.42 21.09 16.30
N PRO A 52 7.50 22.05 16.06
CA PRO A 52 6.24 21.71 15.42
C PRO A 52 6.52 20.92 14.15
N PHE A 53 5.90 19.76 13.99
CA PHE A 53 6.21 18.81 12.93
C PHE A 53 4.91 18.35 12.25
N PRO A 54 4.83 18.27 10.92
CA PRO A 54 5.86 18.57 9.92
C PRO A 54 6.23 20.06 9.82
N ASN A 55 7.45 20.34 9.35
CA ASN A 55 7.96 21.72 9.18
C ASN A 55 9.07 21.80 8.11
N ASP A 56 8.95 22.76 7.20
CA ASP A 56 9.91 22.98 6.11
C ASP A 56 11.33 23.30 6.58
N LEU A 57 11.53 23.79 7.81
CA LEU A 57 12.86 23.99 8.38
C LEU A 57 13.63 22.68 8.59
N THR A 58 12.92 21.55 8.60
CA THR A 58 13.53 20.21 8.66
C THR A 58 13.80 19.62 7.27
N LEU A 59 13.50 20.38 6.21
CA LEU A 59 13.81 20.05 4.83
C LEU A 59 15.04 20.83 4.34
N ARG A 60 15.70 20.29 3.32
CA ARG A 60 16.77 20.95 2.56
C ARG A 60 16.28 21.25 1.15
N VAL A 61 16.78 22.34 0.58
CA VAL A 61 16.52 22.68 -0.83
C VAL A 61 17.36 21.78 -1.73
N VAL A 62 16.72 21.20 -2.74
CA VAL A 62 17.34 20.33 -3.74
C VAL A 62 16.71 20.57 -5.11
N ASP A 63 17.46 20.34 -6.19
CA ASP A 63 16.99 20.59 -7.57
C ASP A 63 16.39 19.35 -8.24
N ASP A 64 16.53 18.17 -7.63
CA ASP A 64 16.18 16.86 -8.19
C ASP A 64 14.85 16.30 -7.69
N THR A 65 14.13 17.04 -6.84
CA THR A 65 12.76 16.67 -6.42
C THR A 65 11.72 17.59 -7.02
N ARG A 66 10.48 17.10 -7.11
CA ARG A 66 9.38 17.88 -7.68
C ARG A 66 9.09 19.17 -6.89
N THR A 67 9.14 19.10 -5.57
CA THR A 67 8.84 20.24 -4.69
C THR A 67 10.04 21.16 -4.48
N GLY A 68 11.22 20.80 -5.00
CA GLY A 68 12.48 21.48 -4.74
C GLY A 68 12.97 21.32 -3.29
N LYS A 69 12.36 20.42 -2.52
CA LYS A 69 12.69 20.13 -1.12
C LYS A 69 12.90 18.63 -0.92
N ALA A 70 13.72 18.27 0.07
CA ALA A 70 13.88 16.90 0.53
C ALA A 70 14.14 16.85 2.04
N TRP A 71 13.88 15.72 2.68
CA TRP A 71 14.16 15.59 4.12
C TRP A 71 15.66 15.76 4.43
N ASN A 72 15.95 16.25 5.64
CA ASN A 72 17.30 16.52 6.12
C ASN A 72 17.60 15.80 7.44
N LEU A 73 17.44 14.46 7.44
CA LEU A 73 17.75 13.63 8.60
C LEU A 73 19.25 13.37 8.72
N SER A 74 19.78 13.58 9.93
CA SER A 74 21.20 13.31 10.21
C SER A 74 21.50 11.82 10.22
N THR A 75 22.45 11.41 9.38
CA THR A 75 23.00 10.04 9.38
C THR A 75 24.13 9.84 10.38
N GLU A 76 24.53 10.90 11.09
CA GLU A 76 25.60 10.85 12.09
C GLU A 76 25.15 10.07 13.33
N LYS A 77 26.03 9.22 13.87
CA LYS A 77 25.79 8.39 15.07
C LYS A 77 24.58 7.43 14.98
N ALA A 78 23.99 7.27 13.80
CA ALA A 78 22.97 6.26 13.54
C ALA A 78 23.61 4.86 13.44
N SER A 79 22.87 3.85 13.95
CA SER A 79 23.11 2.44 13.60
C SER A 79 23.07 2.26 12.08
N GLU A 80 23.67 1.18 11.56
CA GLU A 80 23.69 0.92 10.11
C GLU A 80 22.28 0.88 9.52
N HIS A 81 21.35 0.19 10.18
CA HIS A 81 19.95 0.13 9.78
C HIS A 81 19.30 1.52 9.71
N ARG A 82 19.43 2.34 10.76
CA ARG A 82 18.87 3.69 10.80
C ARG A 82 19.51 4.61 9.76
N ARG A 83 20.81 4.45 9.52
CA ARG A 83 21.55 5.21 8.51
C ARG A 83 20.99 4.96 7.10
N GLU A 84 20.70 3.71 6.77
CA GLU A 84 20.16 3.35 5.45
C GLU A 84 18.71 3.81 5.28
N LEU A 85 17.88 3.71 6.33
CA LEU A 85 16.54 4.30 6.33
C LEU A 85 16.61 5.82 6.08
N PHE A 86 17.48 6.53 6.79
CA PHE A 86 17.59 7.98 6.69
C PHE A 86 18.13 8.45 5.35
N LYS A 87 19.07 7.72 4.72
CA LYS A 87 19.51 8.02 3.35
C LYS A 87 18.36 7.98 2.34
N ARG A 88 17.45 7.02 2.49
CA ARG A 88 16.29 6.86 1.60
C ARG A 88 15.20 7.89 1.91
N ALA A 89 14.95 8.17 3.20
CA ALA A 89 14.07 9.26 3.63
C ALA A 89 14.56 10.63 3.13
N ASN A 90 15.87 10.88 3.09
CA ASN A 90 16.43 12.13 2.55
C ASN A 90 16.28 12.31 1.02
N ARG A 91 15.54 11.41 0.35
CA ARG A 91 15.09 11.51 -1.05
C ARG A 91 13.59 11.77 -1.19
N THR A 92 12.82 11.75 -0.10
CA THR A 92 11.38 12.07 -0.16
C THR A 92 11.19 13.56 -0.35
N ASP A 93 10.23 13.94 -1.19
CA ASP A 93 10.01 15.31 -1.67
C ASP A 93 9.00 16.10 -0.81
N GLY A 94 8.72 15.66 0.42
CA GLY A 94 7.81 16.35 1.32
C GLY A 94 7.23 15.44 2.38
N PHE A 95 6.21 15.92 3.08
CA PHE A 95 5.49 15.18 4.12
C PHE A 95 4.21 14.54 3.59
N GLY A 96 3.66 13.57 4.31
CA GLY A 96 2.41 12.93 3.91
C GLY A 96 1.25 13.94 3.85
N PRO A 97 0.38 13.90 2.81
CA PRO A 97 -0.77 14.80 2.70
C PRO A 97 -1.87 14.53 3.74
N PHE A 98 -1.70 13.52 4.58
CA PHE A 98 -2.61 13.16 5.68
C PHE A 98 -1.85 12.96 7.00
N ALA A 99 -0.58 13.40 7.05
CA ALA A 99 0.24 13.26 8.25
C ALA A 99 -0.34 14.11 9.40
N PRO A 100 -0.44 13.56 10.63
CA PRO A 100 -0.74 14.37 11.80
C PRO A 100 0.31 15.47 11.99
N ILE A 101 -0.14 16.62 12.48
CA ILE A 101 0.70 17.76 12.82
C ILE A 101 0.81 17.82 14.34
N PHE A 102 2.02 17.71 14.85
CA PHE A 102 2.38 17.73 16.26
C PHE A 102 2.90 19.12 16.64
N VAL A 103 2.34 19.69 17.70
CA VAL A 103 2.69 21.02 18.19
C VAL A 103 3.01 20.89 19.69
N PRO A 104 4.30 20.72 20.06
CA PRO A 104 4.72 20.61 21.46
C PRO A 104 4.69 21.97 22.15
N PHE A 105 4.27 22.00 23.41
CA PHE A 105 4.27 23.18 24.28
C PHE A 105 5.09 22.95 25.56
N ASP A 106 5.60 24.02 26.18
CA ASP A 106 6.32 23.99 27.46
C ASP A 106 5.40 23.92 28.69
N GLY A 107 4.10 23.67 28.47
CA GLY A 107 3.09 23.52 29.51
C GLY A 107 1.68 23.30 28.95
N PRO A 108 0.71 23.01 29.84
CA PRO A 108 -0.59 22.50 29.45
C PRO A 108 -1.52 23.56 28.86
N LEU A 109 -2.37 23.13 27.92
CA LEU A 109 -3.36 23.97 27.24
C LEU A 109 -4.75 23.93 27.87
N ASP A 110 -5.56 24.97 27.63
CA ASP A 110 -7.02 24.87 27.74
C ASP A 110 -7.57 24.40 26.39
N LEU A 111 -7.94 23.12 26.30
CA LEU A 111 -8.36 22.51 25.03
C LEU A 111 -9.73 23.02 24.57
N ALA A 112 -10.54 23.64 25.43
CA ALA A 112 -11.78 24.28 25.01
C ALA A 112 -11.53 25.47 24.07
N THR A 113 -10.32 26.04 24.11
CA THR A 113 -9.91 27.16 23.25
C THR A 113 -9.31 26.71 21.92
N VAL A 114 -9.08 25.41 21.73
CA VAL A 114 -8.59 24.81 20.48
C VAL A 114 -9.79 24.50 19.58
N THR A 115 -10.00 25.35 18.56
CA THR A 115 -11.17 25.34 17.69
C THR A 115 -10.75 25.55 16.24
N ASP A 116 -11.69 25.38 15.30
CA ASP A 116 -11.43 25.62 13.86
C ASP A 116 -11.08 27.09 13.54
N ASP A 117 -11.38 28.02 14.46
CA ASP A 117 -11.05 29.43 14.32
C ASP A 117 -9.70 29.79 14.96
N SER A 118 -9.27 29.03 15.97
CA SER A 118 -8.04 29.33 16.71
C SER A 118 -6.81 28.57 16.19
N VAL A 119 -7.00 27.49 15.46
CA VAL A 119 -5.95 26.71 14.79
C VAL A 119 -6.33 26.45 13.33
N LEU A 120 -5.48 26.89 12.41
CA LEU A 120 -5.75 26.83 10.97
C LEU A 120 -4.64 26.10 10.23
N VAL A 121 -5.02 25.25 9.29
CA VAL A 121 -4.13 24.69 8.27
C VAL A 121 -4.62 25.16 6.91
N ILE A 122 -3.78 25.88 6.16
CA ILE A 122 -4.18 26.62 4.97
C ILE A 122 -3.25 26.32 3.82
N ASN A 123 -3.80 26.08 2.65
CA ASN A 123 -3.03 25.99 1.42
C ASN A 123 -2.51 27.37 1.00
N ILE A 124 -1.19 27.49 0.85
CA ILE A 124 -0.53 28.74 0.45
C ILE A 124 0.27 28.60 -0.85
N GLN A 125 0.11 27.49 -1.57
CA GLN A 125 0.85 27.19 -2.78
C GLN A 125 0.54 28.22 -3.87
N PRO A 126 1.54 29.03 -4.32
CA PRO A 126 1.31 30.00 -5.38
C PRO A 126 0.82 29.32 -6.66
N GLY A 127 -0.25 29.86 -7.25
CA GLY A 127 -0.84 29.34 -8.49
C GLY A 127 -1.70 28.08 -8.32
N SER A 128 -1.85 27.54 -7.10
CA SER A 128 -2.79 26.44 -6.86
C SER A 128 -4.24 26.88 -7.03
N ALA A 129 -5.07 25.99 -7.58
CA ALA A 129 -6.52 26.16 -7.61
C ALA A 129 -7.16 26.07 -6.21
N ARG A 130 -6.44 25.49 -5.24
CA ARG A 130 -6.82 25.33 -3.84
C ARG A 130 -6.20 26.40 -2.94
N LEU A 131 -5.58 27.45 -3.50
CA LEU A 131 -4.98 28.53 -2.71
C LEU A 131 -6.02 29.15 -1.75
N GLY A 132 -5.69 29.18 -0.46
CA GLY A 132 -6.53 29.68 0.62
C GLY A 132 -7.58 28.71 1.14
N GLU A 133 -7.59 27.47 0.65
CA GLU A 133 -8.40 26.42 1.25
C GLU A 133 -7.95 26.16 2.68
N ARG A 134 -8.90 26.28 3.61
CA ARG A 134 -8.75 25.87 5.01
C ARG A 134 -9.06 24.37 5.12
N VAL A 135 -8.13 23.62 5.67
CA VAL A 135 -8.25 22.17 5.83
C VAL A 135 -8.97 21.88 7.15
N PRO A 136 -10.11 21.15 7.14
CA PRO A 136 -10.80 20.77 8.37
C PRO A 136 -9.95 19.82 9.21
N LEU A 137 -9.97 20.00 10.53
CA LEU A 137 -9.16 19.25 11.49
C LEU A 137 -10.03 18.43 12.44
N ASP A 138 -9.55 17.23 12.79
CA ASP A 138 -10.11 16.46 13.89
C ASP A 138 -9.49 16.91 15.21
N LEU A 139 -10.19 17.79 15.90
CA LEU A 139 -9.85 18.30 17.23
C LEU A 139 -10.53 17.47 18.33
N GLY A 140 -10.47 16.14 18.21
CA GLY A 140 -11.07 15.19 19.16
C GLY A 140 -12.56 14.89 18.93
N ARG A 141 -13.05 15.07 17.70
CA ARG A 141 -14.44 14.86 17.30
C ARG A 141 -14.73 13.43 16.82
N GLY A 142 -13.73 12.55 16.84
CA GLY A 142 -13.88 11.13 16.54
C GLY A 142 -13.90 10.80 15.04
N HIS A 143 -13.25 11.62 14.21
CA HIS A 143 -13.06 11.28 12.79
C HIS A 143 -12.00 10.20 12.59
N TYR A 144 -11.12 10.03 13.58
CA TYR A 144 -10.19 8.91 13.69
C TYR A 144 -10.63 8.01 14.83
N PRO A 145 -11.42 6.94 14.58
CA PRO A 145 -11.81 6.01 15.63
C PRO A 145 -10.57 5.28 16.16
N THR A 146 -10.44 5.24 17.49
CA THR A 146 -9.30 4.59 18.18
C THR A 146 -9.76 3.46 19.08
N ASP A 147 -11.05 3.10 19.01
CA ASP A 147 -11.72 2.17 19.91
C ASP A 147 -11.35 0.72 19.53
N MET A 148 -10.15 0.29 19.90
CA MET A 148 -9.68 -1.07 19.70
C MET A 148 -9.16 -1.60 21.04
N GLU A 149 -9.86 -2.58 21.62
CA GLU A 149 -9.35 -3.27 22.81
C GLU A 149 -7.99 -3.90 22.48
N VAL A 150 -6.93 -3.32 23.05
CA VAL A 150 -5.57 -3.84 22.92
C VAL A 150 -5.48 -5.05 23.83
N GLY A 151 -5.78 -6.23 23.29
CA GLY A 151 -5.51 -7.49 23.99
C GLY A 151 -4.06 -7.53 24.48
N ALA A 152 -3.78 -8.28 25.54
CA ALA A 152 -2.43 -8.38 26.07
C ALA A 152 -1.47 -9.01 25.03
N PHE A 153 -0.41 -8.29 24.64
CA PHE A 153 0.60 -8.84 23.72
C PHE A 153 1.41 -9.98 24.35
N PHE A 154 1.55 -9.97 25.67
CA PHE A 154 2.22 -11.00 26.47
C PHE A 154 1.64 -11.06 27.88
N GLY A 155 1.82 -12.18 28.59
CA GLY A 155 1.10 -12.49 29.84
C GLY A 155 1.33 -11.55 31.04
N GLN A 156 2.17 -10.51 30.91
CA GLN A 156 2.45 -9.49 31.93
C GLN A 156 2.55 -8.09 31.30
N ASP A 157 1.82 -7.86 30.22
CA ASP A 157 1.83 -6.58 29.52
C ASP A 157 1.21 -5.47 30.40
N PRO A 158 2.01 -4.49 30.86
CA PRO A 158 1.51 -3.40 31.70
C PRO A 158 0.55 -2.47 30.93
N GLN A 159 0.49 -2.58 29.61
CA GLN A 159 -0.38 -1.80 28.73
C GLN A 159 -1.65 -2.55 28.32
N ALA A 160 -1.84 -3.80 28.76
CA ALA A 160 -3.04 -4.60 28.43
C ALA A 160 -4.36 -4.00 28.93
N ALA A 161 -4.31 -3.02 29.82
CA ALA A 161 -5.48 -2.28 30.31
C ALA A 161 -5.73 -0.97 29.54
N ASN A 162 -4.88 -0.63 28.56
CA ASN A 162 -5.07 0.56 27.73
C ASN A 162 -6.18 0.33 26.70
N PHE A 163 -6.89 1.40 26.39
CA PHE A 163 -8.00 1.39 25.43
C PHE A 163 -7.56 1.46 23.96
N ASP A 164 -6.29 1.81 23.71
CA ASP A 164 -5.70 1.96 22.39
C ASP A 164 -4.16 1.84 22.47
N LEU A 165 -3.52 1.77 21.30
CA LEU A 165 -2.06 1.72 21.14
C LEU A 165 -1.39 3.10 21.06
N LEU A 166 -2.17 4.18 21.11
CA LEU A 166 -1.68 5.53 20.85
C LEU A 166 -1.24 6.22 22.12
N PHE A 167 -2.02 6.08 23.21
CA PHE A 167 -1.81 6.84 24.43
C PHE A 167 -1.88 6.00 25.70
N GLY A 168 -1.07 6.39 26.68
CA GLY A 168 -1.10 5.79 28.03
C GLY A 168 -2.32 6.19 28.85
N ALA A 169 -2.30 5.83 30.13
CA ALA A 169 -3.37 6.15 31.08
C ALA A 169 -3.50 7.67 31.35
N ALA A 170 -2.42 8.44 31.16
CA ALA A 170 -2.39 9.89 31.38
C ALA A 170 -3.36 10.68 30.47
N ASN A 171 -3.73 10.12 29.32
CA ASN A 171 -4.67 10.74 28.38
C ASN A 171 -6.14 10.70 28.80
N TRP A 172 -6.42 10.31 30.04
CA TRP A 172 -7.71 10.48 30.70
C TRP A 172 -7.67 11.73 31.58
N LEU A 173 -8.04 12.88 31.01
CA LEU A 173 -7.98 14.19 31.66
C LEU A 173 -9.23 15.00 31.34
N ASP A 174 -9.63 15.90 32.25
CA ASP A 174 -10.65 16.91 31.93
C ASP A 174 -10.04 17.94 30.95
N PRO A 175 -10.62 18.13 29.74
CA PRO A 175 -10.10 19.05 28.73
C PRO A 175 -10.23 20.53 29.10
N VAL A 176 -11.03 20.89 30.11
CA VAL A 176 -11.40 22.28 30.43
C VAL A 176 -10.76 22.77 31.73
N SER A 177 -10.61 21.91 32.74
CA SER A 177 -10.09 22.37 34.04
C SER A 177 -9.33 21.29 34.81
N PRO A 178 -8.33 21.66 35.63
CA PRO A 178 -7.73 20.72 36.57
C PRO A 178 -8.77 20.21 37.59
N GLY A 179 -9.28 18.98 37.38
CA GLY A 179 -10.13 18.25 38.33
C GLY A 179 -11.62 18.08 37.98
N GLY A 180 -12.07 18.36 36.75
CA GLY A 180 -13.42 17.97 36.28
C GLY A 180 -13.50 16.53 35.74
N ASP A 181 -14.53 16.25 34.93
CA ASP A 181 -14.81 14.89 34.45
C ASP A 181 -13.82 14.46 33.36
N PRO A 182 -13.00 13.42 33.59
CA PRO A 182 -11.97 13.02 32.64
C PRO A 182 -12.58 12.43 31.37
N GLN A 183 -12.06 12.87 30.23
CA GLN A 183 -12.36 12.31 28.91
C GLN A 183 -11.09 11.78 28.26
N ARG A 184 -11.23 10.84 27.32
CA ARG A 184 -10.08 10.36 26.55
C ARG A 184 -9.69 11.42 25.52
N LEU A 185 -8.51 12.00 25.70
CA LEU A 185 -7.99 13.03 24.79
C LEU A 185 -7.24 12.37 23.63
N LEU A 186 -7.78 12.54 22.42
CA LEU A 186 -7.19 11.97 21.18
C LEU A 186 -6.39 12.99 20.36
N HIS A 187 -6.63 14.27 20.57
CA HIS A 187 -5.97 15.37 19.84
C HIS A 187 -4.93 16.11 20.70
N TYR A 188 -4.57 15.55 21.86
CA TYR A 188 -3.58 16.10 22.78
C TYR A 188 -2.87 14.96 23.50
N GLU A 189 -1.53 14.95 23.50
CA GLU A 189 -0.71 14.01 24.27
C GLU A 189 -0.30 14.69 25.59
N VAL A 190 -0.74 14.09 26.71
CA VAL A 190 -0.70 14.75 28.02
C VAL A 190 0.70 14.73 28.62
N GLU A 191 1.51 13.69 28.39
CA GLU A 191 2.82 13.57 29.04
C GLU A 191 3.87 14.53 28.47
N SER A 192 3.71 14.92 27.19
CA SER A 192 4.61 15.82 26.46
C SER A 192 3.97 17.16 26.10
N ASP A 193 2.78 17.46 26.62
CA ASP A 193 2.03 18.68 26.33
C ASP A 193 1.95 19.00 24.82
N THR A 194 1.65 17.96 24.01
CA THR A 194 1.68 18.06 22.55
C THR A 194 0.27 18.06 21.96
N LEU A 195 -0.09 19.15 21.29
CA LEU A 195 -1.31 19.23 20.49
C LEU A 195 -1.14 18.47 19.18
N ILE A 196 -2.14 17.67 18.80
CA ILE A 196 -2.13 16.82 17.60
C ILE A 196 -3.28 17.25 16.69
N LEU A 197 -2.93 17.87 15.57
CA LEU A 197 -3.89 18.30 14.55
C LEU A 197 -3.94 17.26 13.44
N ARG A 198 -5.11 16.65 13.22
CA ARG A 198 -5.27 15.63 12.16
C ARG A 198 -6.16 16.15 11.02
N PRO A 199 -5.63 16.29 9.79
CA PRO A 199 -6.43 16.69 8.63
C PRO A 199 -7.57 15.70 8.36
N ILE A 200 -8.83 16.12 8.33
CA ILE A 200 -9.96 15.21 8.03
C ILE A 200 -9.99 14.81 6.54
N VAL A 201 -9.44 15.68 5.68
CA VAL A 201 -9.29 15.42 4.25
C VAL A 201 -7.82 15.57 3.84
N PRO A 202 -7.35 14.85 2.81
CA PRO A 202 -6.00 15.01 2.30
C PRO A 202 -5.72 16.47 1.88
N LEU A 203 -4.61 17.00 2.38
CA LEU A 203 -4.04 18.23 1.89
C LEU A 203 -3.69 18.10 0.40
N GLU A 204 -3.60 19.22 -0.30
CA GLU A 204 -3.08 19.20 -1.67
C GLU A 204 -1.66 18.61 -1.64
N GLN A 205 -1.38 17.67 -2.53
CA GLN A 205 -0.06 17.05 -2.67
C GLN A 205 0.93 17.97 -3.40
N GLY A 206 2.23 17.83 -3.12
CA GLY A 206 3.27 18.64 -3.77
C GLY A 206 3.10 20.15 -3.56
N ALA A 207 2.45 20.57 -2.47
CA ALA A 207 2.02 21.94 -2.23
C ALA A 207 2.48 22.43 -0.85
N GLU A 208 2.74 23.74 -0.74
CA GLU A 208 3.08 24.39 0.53
C GLU A 208 1.81 24.76 1.31
N HIS A 209 1.77 24.37 2.59
CA HIS A 209 0.72 24.69 3.55
C HIS A 209 1.29 25.47 4.72
N ALA A 210 0.47 26.34 5.29
CA ALA A 210 0.78 27.04 6.53
C ALA A 210 -0.08 26.51 7.67
N VAL A 211 0.54 26.40 8.85
CA VAL A 211 -0.16 26.18 10.12
C VAL A 211 -0.10 27.47 10.91
N LEU A 212 -1.26 27.95 11.35
CA LEU A 212 -1.40 29.20 12.11
C LEU A 212 -2.05 28.89 13.46
N ILE A 213 -1.32 29.15 14.53
CA ILE A 213 -1.82 29.11 15.91
C ILE A 213 -2.11 30.54 16.31
N THR A 214 -3.38 30.85 16.55
CA THR A 214 -3.81 32.18 16.99
C THR A 214 -3.58 32.36 18.49
N ARG A 215 -3.71 33.61 18.96
CA ARG A 215 -3.70 33.96 20.38
C ARG A 215 -4.98 33.56 21.12
N ASP A 216 -5.99 33.09 20.40
CA ASP A 216 -7.21 32.58 21.03
C ASP A 216 -6.96 31.21 21.67
N VAL A 217 -5.92 30.48 21.23
CA VAL A 217 -5.43 29.30 21.96
C VAL A 217 -4.80 29.76 23.28
N GLN A 218 -5.38 29.31 24.39
CA GLN A 218 -4.93 29.60 25.74
C GLN A 218 -4.27 28.38 26.38
N GLY A 219 -3.46 28.64 27.39
CA GLY A 219 -2.95 27.59 28.27
C GLY A 219 -2.74 28.07 29.69
N TRP A 220 -2.39 27.13 30.56
CA TRP A 220 -2.28 27.36 31.98
C TRP A 220 -0.87 27.77 32.36
N ARG A 221 -0.75 28.95 32.97
CA ARG A 221 0.47 29.40 33.61
C ARG A 221 0.35 29.24 35.12
N MET A 222 1.34 28.61 35.72
CA MET A 222 1.48 28.62 37.18
C MET A 222 1.99 29.99 37.65
N THR A 223 1.21 30.65 38.50
CA THR A 223 1.59 31.89 39.21
C THR A 223 1.55 31.67 40.71
N ASP A 224 2.08 32.62 41.47
CA ASP A 224 2.04 32.59 42.95
C ASP A 224 0.60 32.56 43.49
N ASP A 225 -0.37 33.06 42.71
CA ASP A 225 -1.80 33.10 43.04
C ASP A 225 -2.58 31.88 42.50
N GLY A 226 -1.90 30.93 41.85
CA GLY A 226 -2.48 29.72 41.25
C GLY A 226 -2.36 29.68 39.71
N PRO A 227 -2.96 28.67 39.07
CA PRO A 227 -3.02 28.60 37.61
C PRO A 227 -3.85 29.76 37.05
N THR A 228 -3.30 30.48 36.08
CA THR A 228 -3.99 31.54 35.34
C THR A 228 -3.89 31.26 33.85
N GLU A 229 -5.00 31.49 33.15
CA GLU A 229 -5.10 31.33 31.72
C GLU A 229 -4.40 32.50 31.00
N ALA A 230 -3.62 32.20 29.96
CA ALA A 230 -2.99 33.20 29.12
C ALA A 230 -2.73 32.66 27.70
N PRO A 231 -2.61 33.56 26.69
CA PRO A 231 -2.40 33.14 25.31
C PRO A 231 -1.08 32.37 25.16
N VAL A 232 -1.10 31.34 24.33
CA VAL A 232 0.14 30.68 23.93
C VAL A 232 1.08 31.65 23.22
N ARG A 233 2.38 31.39 23.28
CA ARG A 233 3.40 32.28 22.70
C ARG A 233 4.35 31.59 21.74
N SER A 234 4.93 32.40 20.86
CA SER A 234 6.03 31.99 20.01
C SER A 234 7.28 31.63 20.84
N PRO A 235 8.10 30.67 20.38
CA PRO A 235 9.45 30.44 20.92
C PRO A 235 10.41 31.63 20.66
N PHE A 236 10.03 32.54 19.77
CA PHE A 236 10.82 33.70 19.37
C PHE A 236 10.15 35.02 19.78
N PRO A 237 10.90 36.14 19.79
CA PRO A 237 10.32 37.49 19.84
C PRO A 237 9.42 37.85 18.65
N TYR A 238 9.37 36.99 17.63
CA TYR A 238 8.60 37.14 16.39
C TYR A 238 7.57 36.01 16.27
N LYS A 239 6.54 36.18 15.45
CA LYS A 239 5.47 35.17 15.26
C LYS A 239 5.82 34.00 14.33
N ALA A 240 7.01 33.99 13.73
CA ALA A 240 7.47 32.92 12.85
C ALA A 240 9.00 32.89 12.84
N HIS A 241 9.58 31.77 12.40
CA HIS A 241 11.01 31.72 12.11
C HIS A 241 11.34 32.63 10.90
N ALA A 242 12.52 33.27 10.91
CA ALA A 242 12.91 34.24 9.87
C ALA A 242 12.83 33.66 8.44
N ALA A 243 13.25 32.41 8.26
CA ALA A 243 13.22 31.74 6.96
C ALA A 243 11.80 31.44 6.43
N GLN A 244 10.76 31.51 7.27
CA GLN A 244 9.36 31.24 6.91
C GLN A 244 8.46 32.48 7.02
N SER A 245 9.00 33.62 7.49
CA SER A 245 8.20 34.80 7.84
C SER A 245 7.39 35.35 6.67
N GLU A 246 7.97 35.38 5.45
CA GLU A 246 7.25 35.84 4.26
C GLU A 246 6.10 34.90 3.87
N ALA A 247 6.30 33.59 3.99
CA ALA A 247 5.26 32.61 3.70
C ALA A 247 4.12 32.67 4.72
N VAL A 248 4.45 32.84 6.00
CA VAL A 248 3.45 33.06 7.08
C VAL A 248 2.70 34.37 6.89
N ARG A 249 3.38 35.44 6.45
CA ARG A 249 2.74 36.72 6.12
C ARG A 249 1.69 36.54 5.00
N ARG A 250 2.04 35.85 3.92
CA ARG A 250 1.07 35.49 2.86
C ARG A 250 -0.07 34.64 3.40
N ALA A 251 0.22 33.69 4.29
CA ALA A 251 -0.80 32.84 4.91
C ALA A 251 -1.83 33.66 5.69
N LEU A 252 -1.40 34.68 6.45
CA LEU A 252 -2.28 35.60 7.16
C LEU A 252 -3.18 36.39 6.21
N GLU A 253 -2.62 36.93 5.12
CA GLU A 253 -3.39 37.66 4.10
C GLU A 253 -4.48 36.78 3.47
N VAL A 254 -4.11 35.56 3.11
CA VAL A 254 -5.02 34.58 2.51
C VAL A 254 -6.07 34.10 3.53
N ALA A 255 -5.69 33.96 4.80
CA ALA A 255 -6.60 33.59 5.89
C ALA A 255 -7.58 34.71 6.27
N GLY A 256 -7.25 35.96 5.93
CA GLY A 256 -7.95 37.15 6.43
C GLY A 256 -7.70 37.40 7.93
N LEU A 257 -6.49 37.10 8.41
CA LEU A 257 -6.08 37.31 9.80
C LEU A 257 -5.12 38.48 9.93
N GLU A 258 -5.32 39.30 10.95
CA GLU A 258 -4.37 40.34 11.33
C GLU A 258 -3.14 39.74 12.03
N PRO A 259 -1.92 40.28 11.82
CA PRO A 259 -0.71 39.79 12.49
C PRO A 259 -0.82 39.78 14.02
N SER A 260 -1.60 40.70 14.60
CA SER A 260 -1.84 40.76 16.04
C SER A 260 -2.63 39.57 16.58
N GLN A 261 -3.39 38.86 15.75
CA GLN A 261 -4.13 37.66 16.13
C GLN A 261 -3.25 36.41 16.17
N LEU A 262 -2.09 36.42 15.53
CA LEU A 262 -1.20 35.26 15.45
C LEU A 262 -0.40 35.09 16.76
N ALA A 263 -0.33 33.87 17.29
CA ALA A 263 0.63 33.49 18.32
C ALA A 263 1.92 32.97 17.67
N PHE A 264 1.79 32.01 16.75
CA PHE A 264 2.89 31.45 15.98
C PHE A 264 2.42 30.84 14.67
N GLY A 265 3.23 30.93 13.62
CA GLY A 265 2.96 30.26 12.34
C GLY A 265 4.22 29.68 11.70
N TRP A 266 4.04 28.59 10.94
CA TRP A 266 5.09 27.95 10.15
C TRP A 266 4.49 27.33 8.89
N THR A 267 5.37 26.81 8.03
CA THR A 267 4.98 26.10 6.81
C THR A 267 5.49 24.66 6.77
N TYR A 268 4.78 23.82 6.04
CA TYR A 268 5.31 22.54 5.60
C TYR A 268 4.80 22.21 4.19
N THR A 269 5.59 21.42 3.48
CA THR A 269 5.30 21.02 2.09
C THR A 269 4.93 19.54 2.03
N THR A 270 3.80 19.23 1.41
CA THR A 270 3.38 17.84 1.16
C THR A 270 4.17 17.25 -0.01
N ALA A 271 4.44 15.95 0.05
CA ALA A 271 5.02 15.16 -1.03
C ALA A 271 4.04 15.02 -2.21
N ASP A 272 4.55 14.78 -3.43
CA ASP A 272 3.69 14.36 -4.54
C ASP A 272 3.58 12.84 -4.62
N VAL A 273 2.46 12.34 -4.12
CA VAL A 273 2.20 10.90 -4.02
C VAL A 273 1.47 10.32 -5.23
N VAL A 274 0.88 11.14 -6.10
CA VAL A 274 0.10 10.68 -7.26
C VAL A 274 0.91 10.69 -8.56
N THR A 275 1.73 11.72 -8.81
CA THR A 275 2.51 11.77 -10.06
C THR A 275 3.39 10.53 -10.26
N PRO A 276 4.07 9.98 -9.23
CA PRO A 276 4.81 8.73 -9.39
C PRO A 276 3.95 7.57 -9.92
N ALA A 277 2.75 7.37 -9.34
CA ALA A 277 1.82 6.33 -9.78
C ALA A 277 1.31 6.55 -11.22
N LEU A 278 0.99 7.81 -11.57
CA LEU A 278 0.59 8.17 -12.93
C LEU A 278 1.71 7.99 -13.95
N ASN A 279 2.95 8.33 -13.58
CA ASN A 279 4.12 8.14 -14.44
C ASN A 279 4.39 6.66 -14.65
N LEU A 280 4.28 5.84 -13.61
CA LEU A 280 4.40 4.38 -13.71
C LEU A 280 3.42 3.80 -14.73
N ARG A 281 2.14 4.17 -14.63
CA ARG A 281 1.14 3.79 -15.62
C ARG A 281 1.51 4.28 -17.01
N LYS A 282 1.77 5.57 -17.19
CA LYS A 282 2.16 6.14 -18.50
C LYS A 282 3.35 5.41 -19.11
N GLY A 283 4.32 5.04 -18.28
CA GLY A 283 5.52 4.29 -18.67
C GLY A 283 5.20 2.94 -19.28
N LEU A 284 4.30 2.17 -18.66
CA LEU A 284 3.81 0.89 -19.21
C LEU A 284 3.12 1.05 -20.57
N TYR A 285 2.62 2.24 -20.89
CA TYR A 285 2.04 2.59 -22.20
C TYR A 285 3.00 3.40 -23.10
N GLY A 286 4.30 3.43 -22.78
CA GLY A 286 5.34 4.05 -23.61
C GLY A 286 5.36 5.57 -23.55
N GLN A 287 4.90 6.16 -22.44
CA GLN A 287 4.80 7.61 -22.27
C GLN A 287 5.49 8.10 -20.99
N GLY A 288 5.85 9.37 -20.96
CA GLY A 288 6.41 10.01 -19.77
C GLY A 288 7.87 9.62 -19.48
N PRO A 289 8.38 9.98 -18.29
CA PRO A 289 9.80 9.81 -17.96
C PRO A 289 10.25 8.35 -17.89
N VAL A 290 9.32 7.44 -17.57
CA VAL A 290 9.56 5.99 -17.50
C VAL A 290 8.99 5.24 -18.71
N ALA A 291 8.89 5.90 -19.88
CA ALA A 291 8.42 5.28 -21.13
C ALA A 291 9.20 4.01 -21.51
N PHE A 292 10.46 3.90 -21.07
CA PHE A 292 11.30 2.73 -21.30
C PHE A 292 10.70 1.42 -20.73
N LEU A 293 9.78 1.49 -19.76
CA LEU A 293 9.11 0.30 -19.22
C LEU A 293 8.39 -0.50 -20.32
N ASN A 294 7.76 0.19 -21.27
CA ASN A 294 7.07 -0.44 -22.39
C ASN A 294 8.01 -1.12 -23.39
N ASP A 295 9.26 -0.65 -23.50
CA ASP A 295 10.22 -1.13 -24.49
C ASP A 295 11.18 -2.16 -23.91
N ALA A 296 11.60 -1.97 -22.66
CA ALA A 296 12.47 -2.88 -21.94
C ALA A 296 11.79 -4.23 -21.69
N ARG A 297 10.50 -4.21 -21.34
CA ARG A 297 9.67 -5.39 -21.03
C ARG A 297 8.22 -5.11 -21.41
N ARG A 298 7.90 -5.18 -22.71
CA ARG A 298 6.51 -5.06 -23.16
C ARG A 298 5.69 -6.17 -22.50
N PRO A 299 4.65 -5.87 -21.71
CA PRO A 299 3.80 -6.89 -21.13
C PRO A 299 3.27 -7.83 -22.21
N GLY A 300 3.40 -9.13 -21.97
CA GLY A 300 3.02 -10.18 -22.90
C GLY A 300 2.57 -11.43 -22.14
N LEU A 301 1.68 -12.20 -22.76
CA LEU A 301 1.39 -13.55 -22.29
C LEU A 301 2.66 -14.39 -22.44
N LEU A 302 3.19 -14.90 -21.33
CA LEU A 302 4.40 -15.74 -21.32
C LEU A 302 4.07 -17.18 -21.62
N SER A 303 2.98 -17.69 -21.03
CA SER A 303 2.56 -19.08 -21.21
C SER A 303 1.10 -19.27 -20.86
N VAL A 304 0.52 -20.30 -21.49
CA VAL A 304 -0.63 -21.05 -20.99
C VAL A 304 -0.08 -22.40 -20.53
N ARG A 305 -0.35 -22.78 -19.29
CA ARG A 305 0.33 -23.91 -18.62
C ARG A 305 -0.43 -25.21 -18.79
N ASP A 306 0.32 -26.24 -19.19
CA ASP A 306 -0.16 -27.62 -19.25
C ASP A 306 -0.52 -28.08 -17.82
N THR A 307 -1.76 -28.51 -17.62
CA THR A 307 -2.29 -29.00 -16.35
C THR A 307 -1.87 -30.45 -16.11
N GLY A 308 -1.50 -31.17 -17.18
CA GLY A 308 -1.24 -32.60 -17.14
C GLY A 308 -2.48 -33.45 -16.84
N ILE A 309 -3.66 -32.84 -16.79
CA ILE A 309 -4.94 -33.53 -16.61
C ILE A 309 -5.51 -33.81 -18.00
N THR A 310 -5.92 -35.06 -18.23
CA THR A 310 -6.47 -35.51 -19.52
C THR A 310 -7.80 -36.26 -19.33
N HIS A 311 -8.37 -36.19 -18.12
CA HIS A 311 -9.54 -36.93 -17.67
C HIS A 311 -10.34 -36.08 -16.66
N ASP A 312 -10.80 -34.92 -17.08
CA ASP A 312 -11.58 -33.97 -16.28
C ASP A 312 -13.06 -33.88 -16.71
N ALA A 313 -13.48 -34.66 -17.71
CA ALA A 313 -14.88 -34.98 -17.92
C ALA A 313 -15.38 -36.03 -16.89
N ASN A 314 -16.66 -35.98 -16.52
CA ASN A 314 -17.26 -36.94 -15.58
C ASN A 314 -17.14 -38.39 -16.10
N GLY A 315 -16.81 -39.30 -15.18
CA GLY A 315 -16.79 -40.74 -15.39
C GLY A 315 -18.00 -41.27 -16.15
N ASP A 316 -17.71 -42.17 -17.07
CA ASP A 316 -18.61 -43.08 -17.77
C ASP A 316 -19.65 -42.47 -18.74
N GLN A 317 -19.75 -41.14 -18.94
CA GLN A 317 -20.64 -40.53 -19.94
C GLN A 317 -19.95 -39.54 -20.89
N PHE A 318 -19.78 -40.02 -22.13
CA PHE A 318 -19.52 -39.27 -23.35
C PHE A 318 -20.79 -38.44 -23.73
N PRO A 319 -20.69 -37.23 -24.32
CA PRO A 319 -19.50 -36.69 -24.97
C PRO A 319 -18.52 -36.02 -24.01
N GLU A 320 -17.23 -36.38 -24.18
CA GLU A 320 -16.10 -35.48 -23.94
C GLU A 320 -16.44 -34.16 -24.63
N ASP A 321 -16.25 -33.03 -23.95
CA ASP A 321 -16.27 -31.75 -24.67
C ASP A 321 -15.27 -31.88 -25.84
N PRO A 322 -15.71 -31.80 -27.10
CA PRO A 322 -14.82 -31.99 -28.24
C PRO A 322 -13.72 -30.93 -28.32
N GLN A 323 -13.83 -29.84 -27.54
CA GLN A 323 -12.83 -28.79 -27.43
C GLN A 323 -11.86 -29.01 -26.25
N ASP A 324 -12.04 -30.08 -25.47
CA ASP A 324 -11.22 -30.33 -24.29
C ASP A 324 -9.77 -30.72 -24.62
N HIS A 325 -8.84 -30.28 -23.75
CA HIS A 325 -7.43 -30.62 -23.83
C HIS A 325 -6.69 -30.26 -22.53
N ARG A 326 -5.48 -30.80 -22.37
CA ARG A 326 -4.62 -30.67 -21.17
C ARG A 326 -4.22 -29.27 -20.71
N PHE A 327 -4.66 -28.19 -21.36
CA PHE A 327 -4.33 -26.81 -20.96
C PHE A 327 -5.51 -26.06 -20.34
N ILE A 328 -6.70 -26.65 -20.40
CA ILE A 328 -7.89 -26.19 -19.69
C ILE A 328 -8.30 -27.26 -18.67
N LEU A 329 -9.11 -26.85 -17.69
CA LEU A 329 -9.76 -27.77 -16.75
C LEU A 329 -11.27 -27.54 -16.76
N GLN A 330 -12.01 -28.60 -17.05
CA GLN A 330 -13.47 -28.58 -17.01
C GLN A 330 -13.98 -28.23 -15.61
N ALA A 331 -14.97 -27.35 -15.54
CA ALA A 331 -15.44 -26.78 -14.29
C ALA A 331 -16.00 -27.84 -13.33
N GLU A 332 -16.62 -28.90 -13.85
CA GLU A 332 -17.14 -30.03 -13.09
C GLU A 332 -16.02 -30.80 -12.35
N PHE A 333 -14.84 -30.94 -12.95
CA PHE A 333 -13.68 -31.54 -12.27
C PHE A 333 -13.15 -30.64 -11.17
N VAL A 334 -13.07 -29.33 -11.42
CA VAL A 334 -12.66 -28.35 -10.42
C VAL A 334 -13.61 -28.41 -9.20
N SER A 335 -14.92 -28.54 -9.41
CA SER A 335 -15.88 -28.75 -8.30
C SER A 335 -15.56 -29.98 -7.45
N GLN A 336 -15.24 -31.12 -8.09
CA GLN A 336 -14.87 -32.35 -7.37
C GLN A 336 -13.60 -32.18 -6.52
N ILE A 337 -12.61 -31.44 -7.03
CA ILE A 337 -11.38 -31.12 -6.29
C ILE A 337 -11.70 -30.31 -5.04
N PHE A 338 -12.53 -29.27 -5.17
CA PHE A 338 -12.90 -28.41 -4.04
C PHE A 338 -13.79 -29.14 -3.01
N GLU A 339 -14.65 -30.07 -3.42
CA GLU A 339 -15.38 -30.95 -2.50
C GLU A 339 -14.43 -31.81 -1.65
N ILE A 340 -13.35 -32.32 -2.24
CA ILE A 340 -12.32 -33.10 -1.52
C ILE A 340 -11.53 -32.21 -0.58
N VAL A 341 -11.10 -31.03 -1.03
CA VAL A 341 -10.40 -30.04 -0.18
C VAL A 341 -11.26 -29.67 1.02
N ALA A 342 -12.56 -29.38 0.82
CA ALA A 342 -13.50 -29.12 1.89
C ALA A 342 -13.62 -30.29 2.88
N GLY A 343 -13.67 -31.52 2.38
CA GLY A 343 -13.69 -32.72 3.21
C GLY A 343 -12.42 -32.91 4.05
N VAL A 344 -11.24 -32.58 3.49
CA VAL A 344 -9.95 -32.65 4.21
C VAL A 344 -9.82 -31.52 5.24
N GLN A 345 -10.22 -30.30 4.88
CA GLN A 345 -10.18 -29.16 5.81
C GLN A 345 -11.29 -29.19 6.87
N GLY A 346 -12.36 -29.97 6.64
CA GLY A 346 -13.51 -30.02 7.53
C GLY A 346 -14.38 -28.76 7.50
N ASP A 347 -14.29 -27.97 6.42
CA ASP A 347 -15.01 -26.71 6.25
C ASP A 347 -15.82 -26.74 4.94
N ASP A 348 -17.14 -26.76 5.08
CA ASP A 348 -18.10 -26.77 3.97
C ASP A 348 -18.06 -25.49 3.12
N ASN A 349 -17.45 -24.40 3.60
CA ASN A 349 -17.28 -23.17 2.83
C ASN A 349 -16.38 -23.36 1.60
N PHE A 350 -15.54 -24.40 1.59
CA PHE A 350 -14.71 -24.76 0.43
C PHE A 350 -15.45 -25.60 -0.61
N LYS A 351 -16.71 -26.01 -0.38
CA LYS A 351 -17.52 -26.71 -1.38
C LYS A 351 -18.01 -25.73 -2.45
N LEU A 352 -17.24 -25.62 -3.52
CA LEU A 352 -17.55 -24.76 -4.66
C LEU A 352 -18.15 -25.57 -5.82
N SER A 353 -19.22 -25.06 -6.42
CA SER A 353 -19.86 -25.64 -7.60
C SER A 353 -19.89 -24.62 -8.73
N PHE A 354 -19.63 -25.08 -9.96
CA PHE A 354 -19.43 -24.21 -11.12
C PHE A 354 -20.36 -24.50 -12.31
N PRO A 355 -21.69 -24.55 -12.14
CA PRO A 355 -22.61 -24.88 -13.23
C PRO A 355 -22.54 -23.94 -14.45
N HIS A 356 -22.09 -22.69 -14.28
CA HIS A 356 -22.05 -21.67 -15.33
C HIS A 356 -20.64 -21.40 -15.88
N VAL A 357 -19.59 -21.89 -15.23
CA VAL A 357 -18.21 -21.85 -15.75
C VAL A 357 -18.05 -23.04 -16.69
N ASP A 358 -17.41 -22.83 -17.84
CA ASP A 358 -17.11 -23.87 -18.81
C ASP A 358 -15.81 -24.56 -18.40
N TYR A 359 -14.73 -23.79 -18.37
CA TYR A 359 -13.40 -24.26 -18.00
C TYR A 359 -12.57 -23.19 -17.30
N VAL A 360 -11.48 -23.64 -16.70
CA VAL A 360 -10.46 -22.81 -16.05
C VAL A 360 -9.14 -22.98 -16.79
N VAL A 361 -8.41 -21.87 -16.98
CA VAL A 361 -7.08 -21.86 -17.60
C VAL A 361 -6.05 -21.23 -16.67
N PHE A 362 -4.82 -21.73 -16.72
CA PHE A 362 -3.68 -21.23 -15.95
C PHE A 362 -2.60 -20.72 -16.90
N GLY A 363 -1.92 -19.65 -16.50
CA GLY A 363 -0.85 -19.09 -17.31
C GLY A 363 -0.02 -18.06 -16.57
N SER A 364 0.89 -17.41 -17.28
CA SER A 364 1.69 -16.32 -16.74
C SER A 364 1.76 -15.15 -17.72
N VAL A 365 1.83 -13.94 -17.18
CA VAL A 365 2.19 -12.73 -17.93
C VAL A 365 3.56 -12.23 -17.51
N GLU A 366 4.28 -11.61 -18.45
CA GLU A 366 5.51 -10.87 -18.15
C GLU A 366 5.14 -9.48 -17.65
N SER A 367 5.74 -9.09 -16.54
CA SER A 367 5.64 -7.77 -15.94
C SER A 367 7.03 -7.26 -15.59
N PRO A 368 7.34 -5.96 -15.70
CA PRO A 368 8.59 -5.43 -15.18
C PRO A 368 8.59 -5.40 -13.64
N ASP A 369 9.60 -6.01 -13.01
CA ASP A 369 9.85 -5.81 -11.57
C ASP A 369 10.55 -4.48 -11.35
N VAL A 370 9.87 -3.56 -10.67
CA VAL A 370 10.39 -2.24 -10.30
C VAL A 370 11.14 -2.24 -8.97
N ARG A 371 11.20 -3.38 -8.26
CA ARG A 371 11.79 -3.54 -6.93
C ARG A 371 13.27 -3.96 -6.98
N THR A 372 14.03 -3.34 -7.88
CA THR A 372 15.47 -3.61 -8.08
C THR A 372 16.36 -2.82 -7.11
N GLY A 373 15.78 -1.94 -6.28
CA GLY A 373 16.48 -1.16 -5.27
C GLY A 373 16.93 -1.99 -4.07
N TYR A 374 17.67 -1.34 -3.17
CA TYR A 374 18.13 -1.97 -1.92
C TYR A 374 16.93 -2.54 -1.14
N ASN A 375 17.05 -3.77 -0.65
CA ASN A 375 15.99 -4.47 0.09
C ASN A 375 14.63 -4.45 -0.62
N LYS A 376 14.61 -4.66 -1.95
CA LYS A 376 13.38 -4.67 -2.77
C LYS A 376 12.58 -3.37 -2.71
N SER A 377 13.25 -2.24 -2.44
CA SER A 377 12.66 -0.91 -2.66
C SER A 377 12.61 -0.57 -4.16
N LEU A 378 11.90 0.51 -4.51
CA LEU A 378 11.86 1.00 -5.89
C LEU A 378 13.29 1.25 -6.40
N GLY A 379 13.64 0.62 -7.52
CA GLY A 379 14.94 0.80 -8.18
C GLY A 379 14.90 1.75 -9.37
N ILE A 380 13.79 2.47 -9.55
CA ILE A 380 13.59 3.49 -10.58
C ILE A 380 13.12 4.77 -9.91
N ASP A 381 13.66 5.89 -10.37
CA ASP A 381 13.11 7.20 -10.14
C ASP A 381 11.95 7.47 -11.12
N LEU A 382 10.73 7.56 -10.59
CA LEU A 382 9.50 7.71 -11.38
C LEU A 382 9.32 9.14 -11.95
N PHE A 383 10.19 10.10 -11.62
CA PHE A 383 10.20 11.45 -12.20
C PHE A 383 11.24 11.59 -13.30
N THR A 384 12.41 10.97 -13.15
CA THR A 384 13.53 11.11 -14.10
C THR A 384 13.68 9.94 -15.05
N GLY A 385 13.16 8.76 -14.69
CA GLY A 385 13.35 7.51 -15.40
C GLY A 385 14.70 6.83 -15.14
N ALA A 386 15.53 7.36 -14.24
CA ALA A 386 16.81 6.76 -13.89
C ALA A 386 16.61 5.48 -13.06
N GLY A 387 17.26 4.38 -13.46
CA GLY A 387 17.14 3.09 -12.79
C GLY A 387 16.97 1.95 -13.78
N ASP A 388 16.71 0.76 -13.27
CA ASP A 388 16.57 -0.46 -14.07
C ASP A 388 15.40 -1.32 -13.56
N VAL A 389 14.86 -2.15 -14.45
CA VAL A 389 13.86 -3.20 -14.14
C VAL A 389 14.39 -4.56 -14.52
N VAL A 390 13.86 -5.60 -13.89
CA VAL A 390 14.11 -6.99 -14.28
C VAL A 390 12.80 -7.66 -14.72
N PRO A 391 12.85 -8.72 -15.55
CA PRO A 391 11.65 -9.50 -15.85
C PRO A 391 11.05 -10.10 -14.58
N ASN A 392 9.73 -10.11 -14.48
CA ASN A 392 8.97 -10.79 -13.45
C ASN A 392 7.84 -11.59 -14.12
N GLU A 393 7.69 -12.83 -13.67
CA GLU A 393 6.61 -13.71 -14.09
C GLU A 393 5.45 -13.59 -13.11
N VAL A 394 4.25 -13.29 -13.62
CA VAL A 394 3.04 -13.15 -12.81
C VAL A 394 2.06 -14.27 -13.18
N PRO A 395 1.90 -15.30 -12.34
CA PRO A 395 0.96 -16.38 -12.60
C PRO A 395 -0.49 -15.88 -12.45
N PHE A 396 -1.34 -16.29 -13.38
CA PHE A 396 -2.77 -16.01 -13.39
C PHE A 396 -3.60 -17.30 -13.50
N VAL A 397 -4.86 -17.17 -13.12
CA VAL A 397 -5.95 -18.11 -13.42
C VAL A 397 -7.09 -17.34 -14.08
N ALA A 398 -7.76 -17.94 -15.05
CA ALA A 398 -8.98 -17.39 -15.63
C ALA A 398 -10.09 -18.45 -15.65
N ALA A 399 -11.27 -18.08 -15.18
CA ALA A 399 -12.48 -18.89 -15.25
C ALA A 399 -13.37 -18.37 -16.39
N ILE A 400 -13.65 -19.23 -17.38
CA ILE A 400 -14.35 -18.86 -18.61
C ILE A 400 -15.83 -19.26 -18.49
N PRO A 401 -16.79 -18.36 -18.77
CA PRO A 401 -18.21 -18.68 -18.75
C PRO A 401 -18.62 -19.63 -19.89
N LYS A 402 -19.64 -20.45 -19.63
CA LYS A 402 -20.33 -21.20 -20.70
C LYS A 402 -20.98 -20.24 -21.68
N ALA A 403 -20.79 -20.48 -22.99
CA ALA A 403 -21.53 -19.75 -24.02
C ALA A 403 -23.02 -20.09 -23.96
N THR A 404 -23.86 -19.06 -24.06
CA THR A 404 -25.33 -19.18 -24.07
C THR A 404 -25.92 -18.37 -25.23
N GLU A 405 -27.24 -18.37 -25.36
CA GLU A 405 -27.90 -17.52 -26.35
C GLU A 405 -27.63 -16.02 -26.12
N THR A 406 -27.49 -15.60 -24.86
CA THR A 406 -27.35 -14.19 -24.45
C THR A 406 -25.92 -13.77 -24.11
N HIS A 407 -25.05 -14.72 -23.75
CA HIS A 407 -23.65 -14.45 -23.38
C HIS A 407 -22.74 -15.25 -24.31
N LYS A 408 -21.85 -14.57 -25.03
CA LYS A 408 -20.96 -15.19 -26.02
C LYS A 408 -19.55 -14.60 -25.91
N PRO A 409 -18.53 -15.39 -26.27
CA PRO A 409 -17.16 -14.90 -26.36
C PRO A 409 -17.01 -13.82 -27.47
N PRO A 410 -16.06 -12.88 -27.33
CA PRO A 410 -15.20 -12.70 -26.16
C PRO A 410 -15.98 -12.14 -24.96
N PHE A 411 -15.82 -12.77 -23.80
CA PHE A 411 -16.52 -12.37 -22.58
C PHE A 411 -15.89 -11.10 -21.98
N PRO A 412 -16.72 -10.20 -21.39
CA PRO A 412 -16.25 -9.17 -20.46
C PRO A 412 -15.43 -9.78 -19.31
N VAL A 413 -14.49 -9.02 -18.78
CA VAL A 413 -13.53 -9.51 -17.80
C VAL A 413 -13.67 -8.75 -16.48
N MET A 414 -13.78 -9.50 -15.39
CA MET A 414 -13.55 -8.97 -14.04
C MET A 414 -12.20 -9.45 -13.53
N PHE A 415 -11.29 -8.51 -13.30
CA PHE A 415 -10.04 -8.78 -12.62
C PHE A 415 -10.29 -8.90 -11.10
N TYR A 416 -9.78 -9.96 -10.49
CA TYR A 416 -9.94 -10.19 -9.05
C TYR A 416 -8.58 -10.15 -8.35
N PHE A 417 -8.49 -9.28 -7.35
CA PHE A 417 -7.37 -9.25 -6.39
C PHE A 417 -7.75 -10.03 -5.14
N HIS A 418 -6.91 -10.96 -4.73
CA HIS A 418 -7.17 -11.84 -3.60
C HIS A 418 -6.83 -11.17 -2.26
N GLY A 419 -7.30 -11.77 -1.16
CA GLY A 419 -7.02 -11.29 0.20
C GLY A 419 -5.59 -11.54 0.65
N THR A 420 -5.25 -10.98 1.82
CA THR A 420 -4.01 -11.31 2.52
C THR A 420 -3.99 -12.78 2.90
N GLY A 421 -2.87 -13.45 2.65
CA GLY A 421 -2.67 -14.85 3.07
C GLY A 421 -3.34 -15.87 2.15
N THR A 422 -3.82 -15.45 0.98
CA THR A 422 -4.45 -16.34 -0.02
C THR A 422 -3.67 -16.35 -1.34
N SER A 423 -4.31 -16.77 -2.44
CA SER A 423 -3.72 -16.88 -3.77
C SER A 423 -4.74 -16.53 -4.84
N ARG A 424 -4.28 -16.48 -6.10
CA ARG A 424 -5.12 -16.31 -7.30
C ARG A 424 -6.33 -17.27 -7.35
N MET A 425 -6.25 -18.43 -6.70
CA MET A 425 -7.34 -19.41 -6.65
C MET A 425 -8.58 -18.92 -5.90
N GLU A 426 -8.46 -17.92 -5.04
CA GLU A 426 -9.59 -17.35 -4.30
C GLU A 426 -10.69 -16.82 -5.22
N ALA A 427 -10.32 -16.34 -6.41
CA ALA A 427 -11.27 -15.85 -7.41
C ALA A 427 -12.29 -16.90 -7.87
N LEU A 428 -11.95 -18.19 -7.75
CA LEU A 428 -12.88 -19.27 -8.09
C LEU A 428 -14.13 -19.21 -7.21
N ALA A 429 -14.05 -18.79 -5.96
CA ALA A 429 -15.19 -18.70 -5.03
C ALA A 429 -16.33 -17.80 -5.54
N ILE A 430 -16.04 -16.84 -6.42
CA ILE A 430 -17.03 -15.93 -7.01
C ILE A 430 -17.25 -16.16 -8.51
N SER A 431 -16.48 -17.05 -9.13
CA SER A 431 -16.45 -17.21 -10.58
C SER A 431 -17.77 -17.71 -11.16
N ASP A 432 -18.47 -18.64 -10.49
CA ASP A 432 -19.79 -19.11 -10.97
C ASP A 432 -20.83 -17.99 -10.99
N ALA A 433 -20.84 -17.15 -9.94
CA ALA A 433 -21.79 -16.05 -9.84
C ALA A 433 -21.60 -15.02 -10.96
N MET A 434 -20.34 -14.79 -11.36
CA MET A 434 -19.97 -13.91 -12.48
C MET A 434 -20.23 -14.57 -13.84
N ALA A 435 -19.90 -15.85 -13.99
CA ALA A 435 -20.12 -16.61 -15.21
C ALA A 435 -21.61 -16.73 -15.55
N ARG A 436 -22.48 -16.81 -14.54
CA ARG A 436 -23.95 -16.70 -14.71
C ARG A 436 -24.39 -15.40 -15.39
N GLN A 437 -23.61 -14.32 -15.25
CA GLN A 437 -23.82 -13.03 -15.91
C GLN A 437 -23.00 -12.89 -17.21
N GLY A 438 -22.33 -13.95 -17.67
CA GLY A 438 -21.47 -13.93 -18.84
C GLY A 438 -20.17 -13.15 -18.65
N ILE A 439 -19.63 -13.10 -17.43
CA ILE A 439 -18.39 -12.36 -17.10
C ILE A 439 -17.30 -13.38 -16.74
N ALA A 440 -16.19 -13.34 -17.47
CA ALA A 440 -15.00 -14.11 -17.15
C ALA A 440 -14.28 -13.48 -15.95
N VAL A 441 -13.74 -14.32 -15.06
CA VAL A 441 -12.97 -13.86 -13.90
C VAL A 441 -11.51 -14.19 -14.11
N VAL A 442 -10.64 -13.20 -13.99
CA VAL A 442 -9.18 -13.37 -14.09
C VAL A 442 -8.54 -12.91 -12.80
N ALA A 443 -7.69 -13.72 -12.20
CA ALA A 443 -6.94 -13.38 -11.00
C ALA A 443 -5.47 -13.74 -11.15
N PHE A 444 -4.63 -13.10 -10.36
CA PHE A 444 -3.18 -13.31 -10.39
C PHE A 444 -2.63 -13.30 -8.97
N ASP A 445 -1.46 -13.92 -8.78
CA ASP A 445 -0.81 -13.84 -7.48
C ASP A 445 -0.14 -12.48 -7.31
N GLN A 446 -0.56 -11.78 -6.28
CA GLN A 446 0.11 -10.57 -5.79
C GLN A 446 1.51 -10.92 -5.27
N VAL A 447 2.37 -9.92 -5.13
CA VAL A 447 3.71 -10.08 -4.57
C VAL A 447 3.65 -10.86 -3.25
N GLY A 448 4.51 -11.87 -3.06
CA GLY A 448 4.56 -12.61 -1.80
C GLY A 448 3.40 -13.57 -1.55
N HIS A 449 2.45 -13.71 -2.50
CA HIS A 449 1.25 -14.54 -2.34
C HIS A 449 1.23 -15.72 -3.31
N GLY A 450 0.36 -16.69 -3.04
CA GLY A 450 0.34 -17.97 -3.72
C GLY A 450 1.61 -18.81 -3.45
N PRO A 451 1.59 -20.12 -3.73
CA PRO A 451 0.47 -20.93 -4.21
C PRO A 451 -0.63 -21.11 -3.13
N LEU A 452 -1.71 -21.83 -3.46
CA LEU A 452 -2.82 -22.07 -2.52
C LEU A 452 -2.37 -22.87 -1.28
N ILE A 453 -1.46 -23.83 -1.48
CA ILE A 453 -0.99 -24.75 -0.43
C ILE A 453 0.55 -24.84 -0.47
N PRO A 454 1.27 -23.82 0.03
CA PRO A 454 2.73 -23.72 -0.15
C PRO A 454 3.54 -24.73 0.67
N ASP A 455 3.01 -25.24 1.79
CA ASP A 455 3.73 -26.15 2.69
C ASP A 455 2.79 -27.22 3.28
N ILE A 456 2.60 -28.29 2.50
CA ILE A 456 1.80 -29.45 2.89
C ILE A 456 2.36 -30.16 4.14
N PRO A 457 3.68 -30.40 4.28
CA PRO A 457 4.26 -30.98 5.49
C PRO A 457 3.93 -30.19 6.77
N THR A 458 4.11 -28.87 6.77
CA THR A 458 3.81 -28.02 7.93
C THR A 458 2.32 -28.04 8.25
N LEU A 459 1.45 -27.91 7.23
CA LEU A 459 0.00 -27.99 7.41
C LEU A 459 -0.44 -29.32 8.08
N LEU A 460 0.19 -30.43 7.71
CA LEU A 460 -0.08 -31.74 8.32
C LEU A 460 0.50 -31.85 9.74
N ALA A 461 1.63 -31.21 10.03
CA ALA A 461 2.22 -31.17 11.37
C ALA A 461 1.39 -30.36 12.37
N GLU A 462 0.78 -29.26 11.92
CA GLU A 462 -0.13 -28.43 12.71
C GLU A 462 -1.49 -29.11 12.97
N ASN A 463 -1.86 -30.09 12.14
CA ASN A 463 -3.10 -30.85 12.24
C ASN A 463 -2.85 -32.34 12.52
N PRO A 464 -2.30 -32.72 13.70
CA PRO A 464 -1.84 -34.08 13.99
C PRO A 464 -2.94 -35.15 13.99
N GLU A 465 -4.22 -34.75 14.12
CA GLU A 465 -5.36 -35.65 13.94
C GLU A 465 -5.47 -36.17 12.49
N GLN A 466 -4.94 -35.42 11.52
CA GLN A 466 -4.88 -35.76 10.10
C GLN A 466 -3.61 -36.51 9.70
N ALA A 467 -2.64 -36.71 10.61
CA ALA A 467 -1.39 -37.41 10.31
C ALA A 467 -1.60 -38.86 9.80
N GLY A 468 -2.73 -39.49 10.15
CA GLY A 468 -3.13 -40.79 9.60
C GLY A 468 -3.52 -40.76 8.12
N LEU A 469 -3.97 -39.60 7.61
CA LEU A 469 -4.31 -39.37 6.20
C LEU A 469 -3.06 -39.23 5.33
N ALA A 470 -1.92 -38.79 5.86
CA ALA A 470 -0.69 -38.54 5.10
C ALA A 470 -0.22 -39.75 4.27
N ARG A 471 -0.45 -40.98 4.75
CA ARG A 471 -0.13 -42.22 4.01
C ARG A 471 -1.20 -42.66 3.00
N ALA A 472 -2.44 -42.23 3.19
CA ALA A 472 -3.57 -42.57 2.32
C ALA A 472 -3.83 -41.49 1.25
N LEU A 473 -3.37 -40.27 1.47
CA LEU A 473 -3.60 -39.10 0.63
C LEU A 473 -2.91 -39.22 -0.73
N PRO A 474 -1.62 -39.60 -0.86
CA PRO A 474 -0.99 -39.73 -2.17
C PRO A 474 -1.69 -40.67 -3.14
N PRO A 475 -2.02 -41.94 -2.80
CA PRO A 475 -2.72 -42.79 -3.75
C PRO A 475 -4.13 -42.30 -4.07
N LEU A 476 -4.82 -41.63 -3.13
CA LEU A 476 -6.15 -41.06 -3.37
C LEU A 476 -6.09 -39.88 -4.34
N LEU A 477 -5.20 -38.91 -4.07
CA LEU A 477 -4.99 -37.75 -4.92
C LEU A 477 -4.47 -38.15 -6.31
N ALA A 478 -3.60 -39.17 -6.39
CA ALA A 478 -3.13 -39.70 -7.67
C ALA A 478 -4.23 -40.41 -8.47
N ASN A 479 -5.15 -41.14 -7.82
CA ASN A 479 -6.31 -41.72 -8.52
C ASN A 479 -7.21 -40.65 -9.14
N LEU A 480 -7.26 -39.46 -8.54
CA LEU A 480 -8.04 -38.34 -9.05
C LEU A 480 -7.29 -37.55 -10.13
N LEU A 481 -6.04 -37.20 -9.88
CA LEU A 481 -5.25 -36.33 -10.75
C LEU A 481 -4.60 -37.07 -11.92
N VAL A 482 -4.30 -38.37 -11.78
CA VAL A 482 -3.59 -39.19 -12.79
C VAL A 482 -3.93 -40.69 -12.61
N PRO A 483 -5.18 -41.14 -12.83
CA PRO A 483 -5.64 -42.50 -12.54
C PRO A 483 -4.79 -43.59 -13.18
N ASP A 484 -4.31 -43.38 -14.40
CA ASP A 484 -3.44 -44.33 -15.12
C ASP A 484 -2.08 -44.52 -14.45
N ARG A 485 -1.59 -43.49 -13.75
CA ARG A 485 -0.31 -43.48 -13.03
C ARG A 485 -0.48 -43.68 -11.53
N ALA A 486 -1.70 -43.81 -11.01
CA ALA A 486 -1.98 -43.84 -9.57
C ALA A 486 -1.27 -45.00 -8.83
N ARG A 487 -0.95 -46.09 -9.53
CA ARG A 487 -0.16 -47.21 -8.96
C ARG A 487 1.26 -46.80 -8.61
N GLU A 488 1.82 -45.81 -9.30
CA GLU A 488 3.17 -45.32 -9.07
C GLU A 488 3.32 -44.58 -7.73
N PHE A 489 2.20 -44.15 -7.13
CA PHE A 489 2.16 -43.44 -5.85
C PHE A 489 1.94 -44.36 -4.64
N ARG A 490 1.80 -45.68 -4.86
CA ARG A 490 1.54 -46.63 -3.78
C ARG A 490 2.83 -46.94 -3.02
N GLY A 491 2.80 -46.74 -1.70
CA GLY A 491 3.92 -47.07 -0.81
C GLY A 491 5.07 -46.06 -0.85
N LEU A 492 4.88 -44.92 -1.50
CA LEU A 492 5.77 -43.76 -1.36
C LEU A 492 5.53 -43.11 0.01
N GLU A 493 6.60 -42.63 0.64
CA GLU A 493 6.46 -41.71 1.75
C GLU A 493 5.99 -40.33 1.24
N LEU A 494 5.47 -39.49 2.14
CA LEU A 494 4.85 -38.21 1.77
C LEU A 494 5.78 -37.30 0.94
N GLU A 495 7.04 -37.14 1.36
CA GLU A 495 8.02 -36.31 0.65
C GLU A 495 8.28 -36.82 -0.79
N GLU A 496 8.45 -38.14 -0.95
CA GLU A 496 8.64 -38.76 -2.26
C GLU A 496 7.41 -38.62 -3.15
N ALA A 497 6.22 -38.72 -2.56
CA ALA A 497 4.96 -38.50 -3.25
C ALA A 497 4.79 -37.04 -3.69
N LEU A 498 5.10 -36.08 -2.82
CA LEU A 498 5.01 -34.64 -3.12
C LEU A 498 5.94 -34.27 -4.27
N ALA A 499 7.21 -34.70 -4.22
CA ALA A 499 8.16 -34.48 -5.31
C ALA A 499 7.67 -35.08 -6.64
N LYS A 500 6.95 -36.20 -6.59
CA LYS A 500 6.35 -36.82 -7.77
C LYS A 500 5.09 -36.10 -8.26
N PHE A 501 4.28 -35.55 -7.36
CA PHE A 501 3.13 -34.72 -7.72
C PHE A 501 3.54 -33.45 -8.45
N GLU A 502 4.75 -32.93 -8.21
CA GLU A 502 5.29 -31.80 -8.99
C GLU A 502 5.45 -32.10 -10.48
N GLU A 503 5.42 -33.36 -10.92
CA GLU A 503 5.38 -33.71 -12.35
C GLU A 503 4.01 -33.39 -13.00
N ILE A 504 2.97 -33.15 -12.20
CA ILE A 504 1.60 -32.88 -12.65
C ILE A 504 1.36 -31.38 -12.62
N GLY A 505 1.11 -30.79 -13.78
CA GLY A 505 0.99 -29.34 -13.93
C GLY A 505 -0.04 -28.70 -13.00
N PHE A 506 -1.23 -29.29 -12.87
CA PHE A 506 -2.28 -28.77 -11.99
C PHE A 506 -1.88 -28.80 -10.51
N PHE A 507 -1.18 -29.85 -10.07
CA PHE A 507 -0.66 -29.88 -8.71
C PHE A 507 0.38 -28.76 -8.49
N ARG A 508 1.24 -28.50 -9.48
CA ARG A 508 2.16 -27.37 -9.42
C ARG A 508 1.40 -26.05 -9.28
N GLU A 509 0.29 -25.84 -9.99
CA GLU A 509 -0.51 -24.63 -9.83
C GLU A 509 -1.04 -24.43 -8.40
N LEU A 510 -1.42 -25.52 -7.74
CA LEU A 510 -1.98 -25.50 -6.39
C LEU A 510 -0.94 -25.37 -5.28
N ALA A 511 0.26 -25.93 -5.47
CA ALA A 511 1.22 -26.13 -4.38
C ALA A 511 2.64 -25.59 -4.64
N VAL A 512 3.00 -25.23 -5.88
CA VAL A 512 4.38 -24.84 -6.24
C VAL A 512 4.44 -23.47 -6.88
N VAL A 513 3.54 -23.20 -7.83
CA VAL A 513 3.51 -21.97 -8.62
C VAL A 513 2.80 -20.88 -7.84
N GLY A 514 3.59 -19.91 -7.39
CA GLY A 514 3.14 -18.70 -6.75
C GLY A 514 4.32 -17.77 -6.54
N ARG A 515 4.13 -16.74 -5.73
CA ARG A 515 5.10 -15.67 -5.49
C ARG A 515 5.47 -15.52 -4.02
N SER A 516 5.10 -16.47 -3.16
CA SER A 516 5.60 -16.56 -1.79
C SER A 516 7.12 -16.81 -1.77
N GLU A 517 7.76 -16.20 -0.79
CA GLU A 517 9.21 -16.27 -0.55
C GLU A 517 9.43 -16.73 0.89
N ASP A 518 10.52 -17.45 1.14
CA ASP A 518 11.04 -17.72 2.49
C ASP A 518 11.86 -16.48 2.91
N VAL A 519 11.25 -15.62 3.72
CA VAL A 519 11.81 -14.30 4.05
C VAL A 519 12.76 -14.39 5.25
N ASP A 520 12.49 -15.27 6.21
CA ASP A 520 13.27 -15.41 7.45
C ASP A 520 14.33 -16.54 7.41
N GLY A 521 14.31 -17.36 6.36
CA GLY A 521 15.27 -18.41 6.08
C GLY A 521 15.04 -19.68 6.89
N ASP A 522 13.83 -19.90 7.40
CA ASP A 522 13.46 -21.10 8.15
C ASP A 522 13.17 -22.32 7.25
N GLY A 523 13.18 -22.12 5.92
CA GLY A 523 12.90 -23.12 4.91
C GLY A 523 11.44 -23.21 4.48
N TYR A 524 10.56 -22.40 5.08
CA TYR A 524 9.13 -22.34 4.79
C TYR A 524 8.79 -21.07 4.00
N LYS A 525 7.87 -21.22 3.05
CA LYS A 525 7.33 -20.09 2.29
C LYS A 525 6.01 -19.66 2.89
N ALA A 526 6.03 -18.59 3.67
CA ALA A 526 4.81 -17.98 4.16
C ALA A 526 4.06 -17.24 3.07
N ILE A 527 2.75 -17.48 2.99
CA ILE A 527 1.88 -16.62 2.20
C ILE A 527 1.81 -15.25 2.88
N ALA A 528 2.00 -14.20 2.08
CA ALA A 528 1.94 -12.79 2.47
C ALA A 528 3.09 -12.26 3.34
N GLU A 529 4.01 -13.09 3.83
CA GLU A 529 5.20 -12.57 4.55
C GLU A 529 6.12 -11.77 3.62
N GLY A 530 6.25 -12.19 2.36
CA GLY A 530 6.95 -11.43 1.33
C GLY A 530 6.29 -10.08 0.99
N PHE A 531 5.01 -9.91 1.32
CA PHE A 531 4.23 -8.71 1.03
C PHE A 531 4.39 -7.62 2.09
N TYR A 532 4.28 -7.98 3.38
CA TYR A 532 4.39 -7.03 4.49
C TYR A 532 5.81 -6.89 4.97
N ALA A 533 6.35 -5.67 4.96
CA ALA A 533 7.69 -5.39 5.40
C ALA A 533 7.71 -4.22 6.40
N ALA A 534 8.51 -4.36 7.45
CA ALA A 534 8.79 -3.28 8.40
C ALA A 534 9.52 -2.08 7.75
N ASP A 535 10.21 -2.31 6.63
CA ASP A 535 10.85 -1.26 5.85
C ASP A 535 9.81 -0.54 4.97
N PRO A 536 9.48 0.74 5.25
CA PRO A 536 8.41 1.44 4.53
C PRO A 536 8.71 1.61 3.04
N PHE A 537 9.99 1.69 2.64
CA PHE A 537 10.36 1.81 1.22
C PHE A 537 10.16 0.50 0.47
N ARG A 538 10.41 -0.64 1.12
CA ARG A 538 10.07 -1.96 0.58
C ARG A 538 8.56 -2.10 0.50
N GLN A 539 7.83 -1.74 1.57
CA GLN A 539 6.37 -1.82 1.60
C GLN A 539 5.74 -1.03 0.44
N CYS A 540 6.12 0.24 0.26
CA CYS A 540 5.62 1.05 -0.85
C CYS A 540 5.95 0.43 -2.21
N ALA A 541 7.17 -0.10 -2.39
CA ALA A 541 7.58 -0.72 -3.65
C ALA A 541 6.78 -1.99 -3.97
N THR A 542 6.43 -2.79 -2.95
CA THR A 542 5.51 -3.94 -3.07
C THR A 542 4.14 -3.50 -3.60
N PHE A 543 3.54 -2.45 -3.03
CA PHE A 543 2.25 -1.92 -3.53
C PHE A 543 2.35 -1.41 -4.97
N PHE A 544 3.42 -0.70 -5.31
CA PHE A 544 3.65 -0.28 -6.70
C PHE A 544 3.81 -1.46 -7.66
N GLN A 545 4.49 -2.52 -7.23
CA GLN A 545 4.69 -3.70 -8.07
C GLN A 545 3.36 -4.40 -8.39
N ASP A 546 2.46 -4.57 -7.42
CA ASP A 546 1.15 -5.19 -7.67
C ASP A 546 0.33 -4.37 -8.67
N LEU A 547 0.41 -3.04 -8.63
CA LEU A 547 -0.24 -2.16 -9.61
C LEU A 547 0.38 -2.31 -11.00
N VAL A 548 1.69 -2.49 -11.09
CA VAL A 548 2.41 -2.77 -12.36
C VAL A 548 1.97 -4.10 -12.94
N ASP A 549 1.91 -5.14 -12.10
CA ASP A 549 1.48 -6.49 -12.49
C ASP A 549 0.03 -6.48 -12.98
N PHE A 550 -0.86 -5.76 -12.29
CA PHE A 550 -2.24 -5.56 -12.70
C PHE A 550 -2.35 -4.85 -14.06
N MET A 551 -1.67 -3.72 -14.23
CA MET A 551 -1.69 -2.97 -15.50
C MET A 551 -1.08 -3.78 -16.65
N ALA A 552 -0.04 -4.57 -16.38
CA ALA A 552 0.54 -5.50 -17.34
C ALA A 552 -0.49 -6.55 -17.78
N LEU A 553 -1.22 -7.15 -16.84
CA LEU A 553 -2.27 -8.13 -17.12
C LEU A 553 -3.44 -7.51 -17.90
N VAL A 554 -3.92 -6.33 -17.51
CA VAL A 554 -4.95 -5.57 -18.25
C VAL A 554 -4.51 -5.31 -19.68
N LYS A 555 -3.26 -4.88 -19.88
CA LYS A 555 -2.70 -4.60 -21.20
C LYS A 555 -2.61 -5.83 -22.08
N VAL A 556 -2.21 -6.98 -21.52
CA VAL A 556 -2.18 -8.26 -22.24
C VAL A 556 -3.59 -8.64 -22.70
N ILE A 557 -4.56 -8.63 -21.79
CA ILE A 557 -5.93 -9.08 -22.09
C ILE A 557 -6.68 -8.09 -23.00
N ARG A 558 -6.46 -6.78 -22.84
CA ARG A 558 -6.98 -5.76 -23.79
C ARG A 558 -6.37 -5.93 -25.18
N GLY A 559 -5.13 -6.40 -25.23
CA GLY A 559 -4.33 -6.54 -26.45
C GLY A 559 -4.65 -7.77 -27.29
N PHE A 560 -5.49 -8.70 -26.82
CA PHE A 560 -5.96 -9.80 -27.65
C PHE A 560 -6.73 -9.28 -28.86
N ASP A 561 -6.42 -9.81 -30.04
CA ASP A 561 -7.00 -9.39 -31.31
C ASP A 561 -7.82 -10.53 -31.90
N PRO A 562 -9.16 -10.40 -31.99
CA PRO A 562 -10.02 -11.41 -32.60
C PRO A 562 -9.62 -11.75 -34.03
N ASP A 563 -9.06 -10.80 -34.79
CA ASP A 563 -8.64 -11.02 -36.19
C ASP A 563 -7.32 -11.81 -36.28
N ALA A 564 -6.58 -11.93 -35.17
CA ALA A 564 -5.34 -12.68 -35.07
C ALA A 564 -5.53 -14.13 -34.56
N VAL A 565 -6.76 -14.50 -34.16
CA VAL A 565 -7.07 -15.85 -33.70
C VAL A 565 -6.95 -16.85 -34.86
N PRO A 566 -6.16 -17.94 -34.71
CA PRO A 566 -6.07 -18.97 -35.74
C PRO A 566 -7.39 -19.72 -35.95
N PRO A 567 -7.52 -20.51 -37.03
CA PRO A 567 -8.70 -21.36 -37.21
C PRO A 567 -8.80 -22.46 -36.15
N ALA A 568 -10.05 -22.85 -35.86
CA ALA A 568 -10.40 -23.94 -34.94
C ALA A 568 -9.58 -25.21 -35.17
N VAL A 569 -9.15 -25.84 -34.07
CA VAL A 569 -8.47 -27.13 -34.08
C VAL A 569 -9.53 -28.24 -34.01
N PRO A 570 -9.67 -29.12 -35.03
CA PRO A 570 -10.80 -30.06 -35.10
C PRO A 570 -10.83 -31.17 -34.03
N ASN A 571 -9.71 -31.42 -33.35
CA ASN A 571 -9.60 -32.38 -32.25
C ASN A 571 -8.45 -31.95 -31.31
N PRO A 572 -8.70 -30.97 -30.42
CA PRO A 572 -7.68 -30.40 -29.55
C PRO A 572 -6.99 -31.45 -28.65
N ALA A 573 -7.74 -32.42 -28.12
CA ALA A 573 -7.22 -33.51 -27.29
C ALA A 573 -6.11 -34.35 -27.96
N GLN A 574 -6.09 -34.45 -29.29
CA GLN A 574 -5.10 -35.21 -30.06
C GLN A 574 -4.13 -34.32 -30.85
N ALA A 575 -4.28 -32.99 -30.76
CA ALA A 575 -3.45 -32.05 -31.49
C ALA A 575 -2.04 -31.96 -30.89
N SER A 576 -1.07 -31.57 -31.72
CA SER A 576 0.27 -31.25 -31.23
C SER A 576 0.28 -29.95 -30.43
N ASP A 577 1.15 -29.86 -29.44
CA ASP A 577 1.36 -28.66 -28.62
C ASP A 577 1.50 -27.37 -29.43
N ASP A 578 2.30 -27.39 -30.50
CA ASP A 578 2.51 -26.22 -31.36
C ASP A 578 1.21 -25.71 -32.02
N ALA A 579 0.28 -26.63 -32.32
CA ALA A 579 -1.00 -26.29 -32.94
C ALA A 579 -1.99 -25.71 -31.92
N LEU A 580 -1.98 -26.22 -30.69
CA LEU A 580 -2.78 -25.68 -29.59
C LEU A 580 -2.24 -24.31 -29.17
N LEU A 581 -0.95 -24.22 -28.85
CA LEU A 581 -0.31 -23.01 -28.34
C LEU A 581 -0.48 -21.81 -29.27
N ALA A 582 -0.60 -22.01 -30.59
CA ALA A 582 -0.93 -20.93 -31.50
C ALA A 582 -2.27 -20.24 -31.18
N ASN A 583 -3.30 -20.99 -30.81
CA ASN A 583 -4.60 -20.46 -30.38
C ASN A 583 -4.56 -19.96 -28.93
N LEU A 584 -4.00 -20.77 -28.02
CA LEU A 584 -3.94 -20.44 -26.59
C LEU A 584 -3.23 -19.10 -26.35
N MET A 585 -2.12 -18.85 -27.07
CA MET A 585 -1.37 -17.61 -26.94
C MET A 585 -2.06 -16.40 -27.57
N ALA A 586 -3.07 -16.63 -28.42
CA ALA A 586 -3.93 -15.59 -29.01
C ALA A 586 -5.18 -15.29 -28.17
N GLY A 587 -5.40 -16.02 -27.06
CA GLY A 587 -6.57 -15.87 -26.17
C GLY A 587 -7.77 -16.75 -26.52
N ASP A 588 -7.61 -17.68 -27.47
CA ASP A 588 -8.55 -18.75 -27.78
C ASP A 588 -8.07 -20.02 -27.05
N PHE A 589 -8.51 -20.18 -25.80
CA PHE A 589 -7.98 -21.19 -24.88
C PHE A 589 -8.60 -22.57 -25.05
N ASN A 590 -9.77 -22.70 -25.68
CA ASN A 590 -10.37 -23.98 -26.07
C ASN A 590 -10.06 -24.36 -27.54
N ALA A 591 -9.29 -23.51 -28.24
CA ALA A 591 -8.84 -23.69 -29.62
C ALA A 591 -9.99 -23.85 -30.63
N ASP A 592 -11.10 -23.15 -30.43
CA ASP A 592 -12.29 -23.22 -31.27
C ASP A 592 -12.33 -22.19 -32.41
N GLY A 593 -11.29 -21.38 -32.52
CA GLY A 593 -11.13 -20.31 -33.50
C GLY A 593 -11.84 -19.01 -33.12
N VAL A 594 -12.27 -18.86 -31.86
CA VAL A 594 -12.91 -17.65 -31.32
C VAL A 594 -12.14 -17.15 -30.10
N LEU A 595 -11.95 -15.83 -30.00
CA LEU A 595 -11.35 -15.24 -28.81
C LEU A 595 -12.26 -15.42 -27.59
N ASP A 596 -11.76 -16.01 -26.50
CA ASP A 596 -12.59 -16.35 -25.33
C ASP A 596 -12.97 -15.16 -24.48
N LEU A 597 -12.01 -14.29 -24.18
CA LEU A 597 -12.18 -13.18 -23.26
C LEU A 597 -11.36 -11.98 -23.70
N GLY A 598 -11.80 -10.80 -23.28
CA GLY A 598 -11.01 -9.60 -23.50
C GLY A 598 -11.06 -9.06 -24.91
N GLY A 599 -9.94 -8.50 -25.34
CA GLY A 599 -9.80 -7.78 -26.60
C GLY A 599 -10.33 -6.34 -26.56
N PRO A 600 -10.37 -5.65 -27.72
CA PRO A 600 -10.39 -4.20 -27.78
C PRO A 600 -11.73 -3.56 -27.41
N VAL A 601 -12.82 -4.33 -27.36
CA VAL A 601 -14.19 -3.79 -27.26
C VAL A 601 -14.96 -4.21 -26.02
N VAL A 602 -14.52 -5.25 -25.30
CA VAL A 602 -15.29 -5.77 -24.15
C VAL A 602 -15.03 -4.94 -22.88
N PRO A 603 -16.02 -4.76 -22.00
CA PRO A 603 -15.83 -4.04 -20.74
C PRO A 603 -14.88 -4.77 -19.78
N PHE A 604 -14.07 -4.02 -19.05
CA PHE A 604 -13.29 -4.53 -17.91
C PHE A 604 -13.77 -3.93 -16.59
N SER A 605 -13.81 -4.77 -15.57
CA SER A 605 -14.09 -4.39 -14.18
C SER A 605 -13.03 -4.98 -13.24
N ALA A 606 -12.97 -4.46 -12.03
CA ALA A 606 -12.10 -4.99 -10.98
C ALA A 606 -12.90 -5.22 -9.67
N ALA A 607 -12.55 -6.27 -8.95
CA ALA A 607 -13.02 -6.54 -7.61
C ALA A 607 -11.86 -7.09 -6.78
N GLY A 608 -12.04 -7.10 -5.46
CA GLY A 608 -11.09 -7.74 -4.58
C GLY A 608 -11.52 -7.65 -3.14
N THR A 609 -10.96 -8.51 -2.29
CA THR A 609 -11.28 -8.56 -0.87
C THR A 609 -10.09 -8.15 0.00
N SER A 610 -10.35 -7.48 1.13
CA SER A 610 -9.30 -7.07 2.08
C SER A 610 -8.15 -6.31 1.37
N LEU A 611 -6.91 -6.80 1.44
CA LEU A 611 -5.76 -6.29 0.68
C LEU A 611 -6.05 -6.15 -0.81
N GLY A 612 -6.73 -7.13 -1.41
CA GLY A 612 -7.14 -7.07 -2.80
C GLY A 612 -8.22 -6.02 -3.06
N GLY A 613 -9.10 -5.76 -2.09
CA GLY A 613 -10.08 -4.67 -2.17
C GLY A 613 -9.40 -3.29 -2.25
N PHE A 614 -8.34 -3.11 -1.47
CA PHE A 614 -7.50 -1.91 -1.54
C PHE A 614 -6.81 -1.77 -2.91
N HIS A 615 -6.20 -2.84 -3.43
CA HIS A 615 -5.56 -2.81 -4.74
C HIS A 615 -6.54 -2.62 -5.90
N ALA A 616 -7.74 -3.20 -5.83
CA ALA A 616 -8.78 -3.00 -6.84
C ALA A 616 -9.15 -1.51 -6.96
N LEU A 617 -9.28 -0.80 -5.83
CA LEU A 617 -9.54 0.64 -5.81
C LEU A 617 -8.39 1.45 -6.43
N LEU A 618 -7.15 1.19 -6.01
CA LEU A 618 -5.98 1.88 -6.56
C LEU A 618 -5.77 1.59 -8.05
N GLY A 619 -5.91 0.32 -8.44
CA GLY A 619 -5.79 -0.14 -9.83
C GLY A 619 -6.81 0.55 -10.73
N ALA A 620 -8.08 0.57 -10.33
CA ALA A 620 -9.13 1.24 -11.10
C ALA A 620 -8.95 2.76 -11.18
N ALA A 621 -8.36 3.39 -10.15
CA ALA A 621 -8.04 4.82 -10.20
C ALA A 621 -6.91 5.15 -11.19
N LEU A 622 -5.99 4.21 -11.44
CA LEU A 622 -4.82 4.40 -12.30
C LEU A 622 -5.02 3.87 -13.73
N GLU A 623 -5.87 2.86 -13.92
CA GLU A 623 -6.09 2.17 -15.20
C GLU A 623 -7.51 2.44 -15.78
N PRO A 624 -7.67 3.45 -16.65
CA PRO A 624 -8.91 3.81 -17.32
C PRO A 624 -9.57 2.71 -18.16
N GLU A 625 -8.82 1.67 -18.56
CA GLU A 625 -9.42 0.51 -19.25
C GLU A 625 -10.43 -0.23 -18.35
N VAL A 626 -10.33 -0.06 -17.03
CA VAL A 626 -11.20 -0.63 -16.01
C VAL A 626 -12.25 0.41 -15.61
N THR A 627 -13.49 0.20 -16.04
CA THR A 627 -14.54 1.21 -15.90
C THR A 627 -15.42 1.04 -14.65
N THR A 628 -15.31 -0.11 -13.98
CA THR A 628 -16.12 -0.46 -12.82
C THR A 628 -15.26 -1.12 -11.75
N VAL A 629 -15.42 -0.71 -10.49
CA VAL A 629 -14.71 -1.32 -9.35
C VAL A 629 -15.68 -1.66 -8.21
N THR A 630 -15.55 -2.87 -7.65
CA THR A 630 -16.35 -3.37 -6.53
C THR A 630 -15.43 -3.88 -5.41
N PRO A 631 -14.96 -3.00 -4.51
CA PRO A 631 -14.12 -3.43 -3.41
C PRO A 631 -14.94 -4.12 -2.31
N ILE A 632 -14.41 -5.21 -1.77
CA ILE A 632 -14.98 -5.97 -0.65
C ILE A 632 -14.06 -5.75 0.55
N VAL A 633 -14.56 -5.11 1.61
CA VAL A 633 -13.76 -4.84 2.84
C VAL A 633 -12.41 -4.16 2.55
N ALA A 634 -12.39 -3.17 1.65
CA ALA A 634 -11.17 -2.48 1.18
C ALA A 634 -10.35 -1.73 2.25
N GLY A 635 -10.87 -1.56 3.47
CA GLY A 635 -10.15 -0.93 4.57
C GLY A 635 -9.22 -1.87 5.34
N GLY A 636 -9.23 -3.18 5.03
CA GLY A 636 -8.71 -4.21 5.93
C GLY A 636 -9.63 -4.31 7.15
N GLY A 637 -10.39 -5.38 7.26
CA GLY A 637 -10.98 -5.72 8.55
C GLY A 637 -9.85 -6.21 9.44
N PHE A 638 -9.43 -5.38 10.40
CA PHE A 638 -8.66 -5.85 11.55
C PHE A 638 -9.62 -6.42 12.59
#